data_AF-A0A2H3B8J7-F1
#
_entry.id   AF-A0A2H3B8J7-F1
#
_cell.length_a   1.000
_cell.length_b   1.000
_cell.length_c   1.000
_cell.angle_alpha   90.00
_cell.angle_beta   90.00
_cell.angle_gamma   90.00
#
_symmetry.space_group_name_H-M   'P 1'
#
loop_
_entity.id
_entity.type
_entity.pdbx_description
1 polymer ?
#
loop_
_entity_poly.entity_id
_entity_poly.type
_entity_poly.pdbx_seq_one_letter_code
_entity_poly.pdbx_strand_id
1 'polypeptide(L)'
;MDEGNFEEISIERAASSALSFFQSVHTAVAFYGEMAWKALCPTSYRIRCARLDVHVEGDWTNLLCATERLAELDSAFKLEKISDGKYVVMSYYDDTILDENVPDGAHQNFECQVFLNCGLVGIDSFIHVADIPLLPFQLLLLRRVKFYISTTSEKKLDAMMQEDLAATEAYIRLYPHRHEPCLLSPSQQLSVLQFASRIRNSDPHASDTFSRIGLSLPSTLIAPEKSIEESDEMCNARTSSEFRDVGSSFAESFPTQHMLTEIPVAVRLPQGAGKGNKHSLVWQSKKRDLQQATFILSAIRTVSARLHKLGCSCYLSGPKDVAWLILGSPMVRSTDIWLSVVLSDGATVDDVFKRLGYTKRSDNSFDYIDSSRNSCKILVELALPPENMGLHPASAYRITKDGISIYHPGHTLLSHLTQPRLQSAILANYGLPERTYNQIVPVLKDLASSGVDLRQPFLDGEKRDRLDDLVKAVCMVNLDLKEVFRSVGFEIPIGPEEVVDAAAIQKEEKTKDDVVIDAAKKTVKVLQEAGYVCAVFGVVASYLRANDKKLRLPDVTEIVIFSQDDIKTIHRLFLNNPLFHTLKLKVPGSDTKSPILHYRIRGRMRGARKNRTLCQVHFVMTQEKISCRITDGLPLVPLSKLLDDVLQRWYDYALAESEEADRYAAYVQALLSAVNEEDSSAWTGTSWNGQSQRTRVRLFCSMFADCKDAWGRLGHDIM
;
A
#
# COMPACT_ATOMS: atom_id res chain seq x y z
N MET A 1 -4.62 -24.53 49.52
CA MET A 1 -4.09 -23.36 48.81
C MET A 1 -5.09 -23.05 47.72
N ASP A 2 -5.66 -21.85 47.71
CA ASP A 2 -6.67 -21.43 46.74
C ASP A 2 -6.04 -21.25 45.35
N GLU A 3 -6.72 -21.71 44.30
CA GLU A 3 -6.26 -21.63 42.90
C GLU A 3 -5.82 -20.21 42.48
N GLY A 4 -6.45 -19.17 43.03
CA GLY A 4 -6.12 -17.76 42.75
C GLY A 4 -4.72 -17.31 43.21
N ASN A 5 -4.12 -17.98 44.21
CA ASN A 5 -2.74 -17.66 44.62
C ASN A 5 -1.70 -18.14 43.60
N PHE A 6 -1.99 -19.19 42.82
CA PHE A 6 -1.03 -19.75 41.87
C PHE A 6 -0.92 -18.92 40.59
N GLU A 7 -2.05 -18.43 40.06
CA GLU A 7 -2.05 -17.53 38.90
C GLU A 7 -1.31 -16.21 39.20
N GLU A 8 -1.53 -15.66 40.39
CA GLU A 8 -0.86 -14.44 40.86
C GLU A 8 0.66 -14.64 40.93
N ILE A 9 1.13 -15.73 41.56
CA ILE A 9 2.56 -16.04 41.66
C ILE A 9 3.20 -16.23 40.27
N SER A 10 2.52 -16.95 39.35
CA SER A 10 3.04 -17.17 38.00
C SER A 10 3.17 -15.87 37.21
N ILE A 11 2.19 -14.97 37.31
CA ILE A 11 2.24 -13.65 36.65
C ILE A 11 3.33 -12.76 37.24
N GLU A 12 3.48 -12.70 38.57
CA GLU A 12 4.51 -11.88 39.22
C GLU A 12 5.92 -12.34 38.85
N ARG A 13 6.14 -13.66 38.75
CA ARG A 13 7.42 -14.22 38.30
C ARG A 13 7.66 -13.97 36.82
N ALA A 14 6.65 -14.18 35.96
CA ALA A 14 6.73 -13.85 34.55
C ALA A 14 7.06 -12.35 34.34
N ALA A 15 6.44 -11.46 35.13
CA ALA A 15 6.68 -10.02 35.08
C ALA A 15 8.11 -9.69 35.51
N SER A 16 8.58 -10.29 36.59
CA SER A 16 9.95 -10.10 37.10
C SER A 16 11.00 -10.56 36.10
N SER A 17 10.84 -11.76 35.51
CA SER A 17 11.76 -12.30 34.51
C SER A 17 11.75 -11.47 33.23
N ALA A 18 10.57 -11.08 32.74
CA ALA A 18 10.45 -10.21 31.58
C ALA A 18 11.12 -8.84 31.83
N LEU A 19 10.83 -8.20 32.97
CA LEU A 19 11.41 -6.90 33.33
C LEU A 19 12.94 -6.97 33.41
N SER A 20 13.47 -7.98 34.11
CA SER A 20 14.91 -8.22 34.22
C SER A 20 15.58 -8.37 32.85
N PHE A 21 14.98 -9.18 31.97
CA PHE A 21 15.47 -9.34 30.61
C PHE A 21 15.48 -8.02 29.84
N PHE A 22 14.37 -7.29 29.80
CA PHE A 22 14.25 -6.06 29.02
C PHE A 22 15.20 -4.96 29.53
N GLN A 23 15.41 -4.88 30.84
CA GLN A 23 16.42 -4.02 31.45
C GLN A 23 17.84 -4.39 30.99
N SER A 24 18.17 -5.69 30.92
CA SER A 24 19.49 -6.16 30.48
C SER A 24 19.82 -5.80 29.02
N VAL A 25 18.80 -5.66 28.17
CA VAL A 25 18.95 -5.27 26.76
C VAL A 25 18.64 -3.78 26.52
N HIS A 26 18.61 -2.97 27.58
CA HIS A 26 18.34 -1.53 27.53
C HIS A 26 17.08 -1.16 26.75
N THR A 27 16.05 -2.00 26.82
CA THR A 27 14.77 -1.76 26.17
C THR A 27 13.75 -1.40 27.25
N ALA A 28 13.15 -0.21 27.14
CA ALA A 28 12.17 0.20 28.12
C ALA A 28 10.89 -0.63 27.98
N VAL A 29 10.33 -1.02 29.11
CA VAL A 29 9.14 -1.87 29.17
C VAL A 29 8.21 -1.33 30.24
N ALA A 30 6.91 -1.48 30.04
CA ALA A 30 5.88 -1.11 30.99
C ALA A 30 4.78 -2.16 31.00
N PHE A 31 4.21 -2.43 32.17
CA PHE A 31 3.11 -3.38 32.33
C PHE A 31 1.76 -2.67 32.21
N TYR A 32 0.77 -3.40 31.70
CA TYR A 32 -0.62 -2.98 31.68
C TYR A 32 -1.53 -4.18 31.99
N GLY A 33 -2.85 -4.00 31.92
CA GLY A 33 -3.79 -5.08 32.25
C GLY A 33 -3.81 -5.39 33.75
N GLU A 34 -4.12 -6.63 34.13
CA GLU A 34 -4.37 -7.00 35.53
C GLU A 34 -3.15 -6.78 36.44
N MET A 35 -1.93 -7.00 35.94
CA MET A 35 -0.71 -6.75 36.69
C MET A 35 -0.55 -5.27 37.08
N ALA A 36 -0.90 -4.34 36.19
CA ALA A 36 -0.82 -2.91 36.49
C ALA A 36 -1.86 -2.48 37.53
N TRP A 37 -3.08 -3.02 37.44
CA TRP A 37 -4.12 -2.77 38.45
C TRP A 37 -3.77 -3.37 39.81
N LYS A 38 -3.15 -4.56 39.82
CA LYS A 38 -2.60 -5.18 41.03
C LYS A 38 -1.48 -4.34 41.65
N ALA A 39 -0.54 -3.83 40.85
CA ALA A 39 0.53 -2.96 41.34
C ALA A 39 -0.03 -1.67 41.97
N LEU A 40 -1.09 -1.08 41.39
CA LEU A 40 -1.75 0.11 41.94
C LEU A 40 -2.55 -0.18 43.22
N CYS A 41 -3.15 -1.37 43.34
CA CYS A 41 -3.98 -1.73 44.48
C CYS A 41 -3.75 -3.19 44.96
N PRO A 42 -2.61 -3.48 45.62
CA PRO A 42 -2.17 -4.85 45.91
C PRO A 42 -3.12 -5.63 46.82
N THR A 43 -3.79 -4.95 47.75
CA THR A 43 -4.62 -5.56 48.79
C THR A 43 -6.03 -5.92 48.31
N SER A 44 -6.53 -5.21 47.30
CA SER A 44 -7.95 -5.27 46.92
C SER A 44 -8.15 -5.80 45.50
N TYR A 45 -7.14 -5.70 44.63
CA TYR A 45 -7.22 -6.22 43.27
C TYR A 45 -6.80 -7.70 43.23
N ARG A 46 -7.66 -8.54 42.64
CA ARG A 46 -7.38 -9.96 42.42
C ARG A 46 -7.09 -10.20 40.94
N ILE A 47 -6.01 -10.91 40.66
CA ILE A 47 -5.73 -11.45 39.33
C ILE A 47 -6.71 -12.60 39.07
N ARG A 48 -7.27 -12.65 37.85
CA ARG A 48 -8.37 -13.55 37.48
C ARG A 48 -8.05 -14.43 36.28
N CYS A 49 -6.93 -14.17 35.63
CA CYS A 49 -6.43 -14.99 34.54
C CYS A 49 -4.90 -14.96 34.54
N ALA A 50 -4.29 -16.10 34.25
CA ALA A 50 -2.84 -16.24 34.06
C ALA A 50 -2.38 -15.55 32.76
N ARG A 51 -2.49 -14.23 32.70
CA ARG A 51 -2.15 -13.38 31.56
C ARG A 51 -1.35 -12.16 32.01
N LEU A 52 -0.15 -12.02 31.46
CA LEU A 52 0.71 -10.85 31.62
C LEU A 52 0.65 -9.98 30.37
N ASP A 53 0.36 -8.70 30.52
CA ASP A 53 0.30 -7.73 29.43
C ASP A 53 1.49 -6.75 29.52
N VAL A 54 2.35 -6.78 28.50
CA VAL A 54 3.65 -6.10 28.48
C VAL A 54 3.70 -5.14 27.29
N HIS A 55 4.04 -3.89 27.54
CA HIS A 55 4.34 -2.89 26.53
C HIS A 55 5.84 -2.69 26.43
N VAL A 56 6.40 -2.91 25.24
CA VAL A 56 7.82 -2.72 24.93
C VAL A 56 7.95 -1.43 24.14
N GLU A 57 8.74 -0.48 24.64
CA GLU A 57 8.97 0.79 23.97
C GLU A 57 9.75 0.55 22.67
N GLY A 58 9.24 1.10 21.58
CA GLY A 58 9.85 1.00 20.25
C GLY A 58 8.90 0.44 19.21
N ASP A 59 9.48 -0.03 18.11
CA ASP A 59 8.70 -0.57 16.99
C ASP A 59 8.61 -2.10 17.02
N TRP A 60 7.84 -2.63 16.07
CA TRP A 60 7.58 -4.06 15.94
C TRP A 60 8.86 -4.89 15.77
N THR A 61 9.93 -4.31 15.21
CA THR A 61 11.22 -4.98 15.06
C THR A 61 11.89 -5.15 16.40
N ASN A 62 11.93 -4.07 17.20
CA ASN A 62 12.48 -4.12 18.55
C ASN A 62 11.77 -5.19 19.37
N LEU A 63 10.44 -5.25 19.24
CA LEU A 63 9.65 -6.27 19.89
C LEU A 63 10.02 -7.68 19.41
N LEU A 64 10.05 -7.94 18.09
CA LEU A 64 10.39 -9.27 17.57
C LEU A 64 11.79 -9.72 18.01
N CYS A 65 12.80 -8.87 17.83
CA CYS A 65 14.17 -9.18 18.22
C CYS A 65 14.29 -9.41 19.73
N ALA A 66 13.60 -8.62 20.55
CA ALA A 66 13.61 -8.81 21.99
C ALA A 66 12.86 -10.09 22.41
N THR A 67 11.76 -10.45 21.75
CA THR A 67 11.03 -11.70 22.05
C THR A 67 11.78 -12.95 21.61
N GLU A 68 12.44 -12.93 20.45
CA GLU A 68 13.31 -14.03 20.00
C GLU A 68 14.47 -14.21 20.98
N ARG A 69 15.12 -13.11 21.36
CA ARG A 69 16.22 -13.14 22.32
C ARG A 69 15.78 -13.52 23.75
N LEU A 70 14.55 -13.17 24.16
CA LEU A 70 13.99 -13.59 25.44
C LEU A 70 13.79 -15.11 25.46
N ALA A 71 13.21 -15.70 24.41
CA ALA A 71 13.06 -17.14 24.29
C ALA A 71 14.40 -17.90 24.15
N GLU A 72 15.42 -17.27 23.60
CA GLU A 72 16.77 -17.83 23.51
C GLU A 72 17.52 -17.81 24.85
N LEU A 73 17.36 -16.74 25.64
CA LEU A 73 18.09 -16.55 26.89
C LEU A 73 17.39 -17.15 28.11
N ASP A 74 16.06 -17.28 28.06
CA ASP A 74 15.26 -17.82 29.15
C ASP A 74 14.32 -18.90 28.61
N SER A 75 14.64 -20.17 28.92
CA SER A 75 13.88 -21.33 28.48
C SER A 75 12.47 -21.41 29.07
N ALA A 76 12.19 -20.63 30.13
CA ALA A 76 10.85 -20.49 30.68
C ALA A 76 9.90 -19.84 29.66
N PHE A 77 10.41 -18.98 28.76
CA PHE A 77 9.62 -18.30 27.74
C PHE A 77 9.62 -19.08 26.43
N LYS A 78 8.43 -19.50 25.98
CA LYS A 78 8.22 -20.15 24.68
C LYS A 78 7.35 -19.29 23.79
N LEU A 79 7.82 -19.02 22.59
CA LEU A 79 7.06 -18.27 21.59
C LEU A 79 5.88 -19.11 21.08
N GLU A 80 4.65 -18.70 21.36
CA GLU A 80 3.45 -19.38 20.87
C GLU A 80 2.95 -18.80 19.55
N LYS A 81 2.80 -17.48 19.51
CA LYS A 81 2.08 -16.81 18.43
C LYS A 81 2.59 -15.41 18.19
N ILE A 82 2.83 -15.11 16.92
CA ILE A 82 3.07 -13.75 16.45
C ILE A 82 1.80 -13.27 15.75
N SER A 83 1.14 -12.23 16.28
CA SER A 83 0.01 -11.60 15.61
C SER A 83 0.51 -10.46 14.72
N ASP A 84 0.30 -10.57 13.41
CA ASP A 84 0.69 -9.62 12.35
C ASP A 84 0.60 -8.13 12.76
N GLY A 85 1.69 -7.59 13.30
CA GLY A 85 1.85 -6.18 13.69
C GLY A 85 0.96 -5.71 14.85
N LYS A 86 0.49 -6.61 15.73
CA LYS A 86 -0.39 -6.24 16.84
C LYS A 86 0.13 -6.61 18.23
N TYR A 87 0.65 -7.83 18.40
CA TYR A 87 1.21 -8.32 19.65
C TYR A 87 1.90 -9.69 19.42
N VAL A 88 2.86 -10.02 20.27
CA VAL A 88 3.46 -11.35 20.38
C VAL A 88 2.87 -12.03 21.61
N VAL A 89 2.59 -13.33 21.52
CA VAL A 89 2.17 -14.16 22.65
C VAL A 89 3.26 -15.18 22.92
N MET A 90 3.69 -15.24 24.16
CA MET A 90 4.62 -16.24 24.68
C MET A 90 3.97 -16.96 25.86
N SER A 91 4.27 -18.23 26.02
CA SER A 91 3.98 -18.97 27.25
C SER A 91 5.16 -18.86 28.18
N TYR A 92 4.90 -18.56 29.44
CA TYR A 92 5.87 -18.62 30.51
C TYR A 92 5.58 -19.85 31.37
N TYR A 93 6.59 -20.71 31.53
CA TYR A 93 6.54 -21.90 32.38
C TYR A 93 7.50 -21.73 33.56
N ASP A 94 6.96 -21.82 34.77
CA ASP A 94 7.77 -21.74 35.97
C ASP A 94 8.28 -23.13 36.39
N ASP A 95 9.47 -23.48 35.94
CA ASP A 95 10.11 -24.76 36.24
C ASP A 95 10.54 -24.88 37.72
N THR A 96 10.49 -23.79 38.51
CA THR A 96 10.89 -23.83 39.93
C THR A 96 9.82 -24.38 40.87
N ILE A 97 8.61 -24.64 40.37
CA ILE A 97 7.49 -25.20 41.14
C ILE A 97 7.36 -26.72 40.92
N LEU A 98 8.27 -27.33 40.14
CA LEU A 98 8.35 -28.76 39.92
C LEU A 98 8.94 -29.48 41.13
N ASP A 99 8.19 -29.53 42.23
CA ASP A 99 8.35 -30.59 43.23
C ASP A 99 7.90 -31.90 42.56
N GLU A 100 8.71 -32.97 42.62
CA GLU A 100 8.49 -34.27 41.93
C GLU A 100 7.18 -34.99 42.36
N ASN A 101 6.42 -34.39 43.28
CA ASN A 101 5.18 -34.91 43.83
C ASN A 101 3.90 -34.29 43.21
N VAL A 102 4.01 -33.45 42.18
CA VAL A 102 2.84 -32.81 41.54
C VAL A 102 2.35 -33.68 40.36
N PRO A 103 1.08 -34.16 40.36
CA PRO A 103 0.57 -35.03 39.30
C PRO A 103 0.51 -34.30 37.95
N ASP A 104 0.80 -35.02 36.85
CA ASP A 104 0.90 -34.51 35.46
C ASP A 104 -0.26 -33.58 35.01
N GLY A 105 -1.44 -33.68 35.62
CA GLY A 105 -2.59 -32.81 35.34
C GLY A 105 -2.49 -31.38 35.90
N ALA A 106 -1.63 -31.12 36.89
CA ALA A 106 -1.45 -29.81 37.48
C ALA A 106 -0.41 -28.94 36.74
N HIS A 107 0.38 -29.51 35.83
CA HIS A 107 1.31 -28.76 34.99
C HIS A 107 0.63 -27.74 34.07
N GLN A 108 -0.65 -27.93 33.73
CA GLN A 108 -1.45 -26.96 32.98
C GLN A 108 -1.76 -25.66 33.76
N ASN A 109 -1.66 -25.67 35.10
CA ASN A 109 -2.05 -24.51 35.92
C ASN A 109 -0.91 -23.51 36.17
N PHE A 110 0.31 -23.77 35.69
CA PHE A 110 1.47 -22.90 35.92
C PHE A 110 1.85 -22.05 34.71
N GLU A 111 1.12 -22.20 33.60
CA GLU A 111 1.38 -21.48 32.37
C GLU A 111 0.77 -20.07 32.40
N CYS A 112 1.63 -19.05 32.29
CA CYS A 112 1.20 -17.67 32.13
C CYS A 112 1.33 -17.24 30.66
N GLN A 113 0.26 -16.69 30.08
CA GLN A 113 0.30 -16.12 28.74
C GLN A 113 0.82 -14.69 28.77
N VAL A 114 1.99 -14.46 28.19
CA VAL A 114 2.64 -13.17 28.10
C VAL A 114 2.33 -12.52 26.76
N PHE A 115 1.52 -11.47 26.78
CA PHE A 115 1.16 -10.66 25.63
C PHE A 115 2.07 -9.44 25.55
N LEU A 116 2.98 -9.45 24.60
CA LEU A 116 3.87 -8.33 24.36
C LEU A 116 3.35 -7.46 23.20
N ASN A 117 3.24 -6.17 23.44
CA ASN A 117 2.87 -5.16 22.46
C ASN A 117 3.97 -4.10 22.36
N CYS A 118 4.01 -3.32 21.29
CA CYS A 118 4.97 -2.25 21.12
C CYS A 118 4.32 -0.93 20.69
N GLY A 119 5.00 0.16 21.00
CA GLY A 119 4.63 1.50 20.58
C GLY A 119 5.60 2.53 21.13
N LEU A 120 5.43 3.78 20.73
CA LEU A 120 6.18 4.91 21.26
C LEU A 120 5.26 5.65 22.24
N VAL A 121 5.51 5.45 23.53
CA VAL A 121 4.80 6.15 24.61
C VAL A 121 5.71 7.19 25.27
N GLY A 122 7.02 7.04 25.10
CA GLY A 122 8.04 7.83 25.77
C GLY A 122 8.30 7.30 27.18
N ILE A 123 9.55 6.95 27.46
CA ILE A 123 9.98 6.37 28.73
C ILE A 123 9.64 7.30 29.91
N ASP A 124 9.77 8.61 29.70
CA ASP A 124 9.46 9.65 30.70
C ASP A 124 7.96 9.70 31.05
N SER A 125 7.10 9.13 30.21
CA SER A 125 5.66 9.06 30.45
C SER A 125 5.28 7.89 31.36
N PHE A 126 6.14 6.89 31.57
CA PHE A 126 5.83 5.73 32.40
C PHE A 126 5.61 6.12 33.87
N ILE A 127 4.71 5.40 34.53
CA ILE A 127 4.48 5.53 35.98
C ILE A 127 5.19 4.37 36.68
N HIS A 128 5.82 4.61 37.83
CA HIS A 128 6.61 3.60 38.52
C HIS A 128 6.01 3.35 39.90
N VAL A 129 5.48 2.15 40.11
CA VAL A 129 4.83 1.74 41.37
C VAL A 129 5.61 0.56 41.93
N ALA A 130 6.25 0.76 43.08
CA ALA A 130 7.13 -0.26 43.69
C ALA A 130 8.15 -0.85 42.68
N ASP A 131 8.85 0.02 41.95
CA ASP A 131 9.82 -0.31 40.89
C ASP A 131 9.25 -1.05 39.66
N ILE A 132 7.92 -1.21 39.59
CA ILE A 132 7.24 -1.78 38.43
C ILE A 132 6.86 -0.63 37.48
N PRO A 133 7.42 -0.56 36.26
CA PRO A 133 7.01 0.42 35.27
C PRO A 133 5.63 0.06 34.72
N LEU A 134 4.70 0.99 34.72
CA LEU A 134 3.36 0.85 34.15
C LEU A 134 3.13 1.91 33.07
N LEU A 135 2.20 1.62 32.16
CA LEU A 135 1.76 2.63 31.19
C LEU A 135 1.15 3.86 31.87
N PRO A 136 1.18 5.03 31.20
CA PRO A 136 0.44 6.22 31.63
C PRO A 136 -0.99 5.87 32.02
N PHE A 137 -1.49 6.47 33.10
CA PHE A 137 -2.75 6.05 33.70
C PHE A 137 -3.95 6.22 32.76
N GLN A 138 -3.93 7.26 31.91
CA GLN A 138 -4.94 7.45 30.86
C GLN A 138 -5.01 6.27 29.87
N LEU A 139 -3.88 5.64 29.55
CA LEU A 139 -3.82 4.47 28.67
C LEU A 139 -4.28 3.20 29.39
N LEU A 140 -3.99 3.08 30.70
CA LEU A 140 -4.52 1.99 31.54
C LEU A 140 -6.06 2.03 31.57
N LEU A 141 -6.64 3.22 31.78
CA LEU A 141 -8.09 3.44 31.73
C LEU A 141 -8.68 3.07 30.36
N LEU A 142 -8.10 3.56 29.26
CA LEU A 142 -8.59 3.27 27.90
C LEU A 142 -8.63 1.75 27.63
N ARG A 143 -7.60 1.02 28.05
CA ARG A 143 -7.54 -0.44 27.88
C ARG A 143 -8.62 -1.13 28.71
N ARG A 144 -8.92 -0.60 29.88
CA ARG A 144 -9.97 -1.11 30.76
C ARG A 144 -11.37 -0.92 30.17
N VAL A 145 -11.67 0.22 29.54
CA VAL A 145 -12.98 0.50 28.88
C VAL A 145 -13.39 -0.62 27.91
N LYS A 146 -12.43 -1.17 27.16
CA LYS A 146 -12.71 -2.25 26.18
C LYS A 146 -13.23 -3.53 26.83
N PHE A 147 -12.85 -3.80 28.07
CA PHE A 147 -13.33 -4.96 28.83
C PHE A 147 -14.79 -4.77 29.26
N TYR A 148 -15.15 -3.56 29.71
CA TYR A 148 -16.51 -3.21 30.14
C TYR A 148 -17.57 -3.35 29.05
N ILE A 149 -17.22 -3.06 27.79
CA ILE A 149 -18.15 -3.19 26.66
C ILE A 149 -18.50 -4.67 26.40
N SER A 150 -17.66 -5.61 26.83
CA SER A 150 -17.82 -7.04 26.56
C SER A 150 -18.48 -7.85 27.69
N THR A 151 -18.65 -7.27 28.88
CA THR A 151 -19.20 -7.96 30.05
C THR A 151 -20.72 -7.92 30.07
N THR A 152 -21.38 -9.08 30.13
CA THR A 152 -22.84 -9.21 30.07
C THR A 152 -23.53 -9.34 31.43
N SER A 153 -22.79 -9.45 32.54
CA SER A 153 -23.35 -9.64 33.89
C SER A 153 -23.20 -8.38 34.74
N GLU A 154 -24.33 -7.79 35.14
CA GLU A 154 -24.36 -6.55 35.97
C GLU A 154 -23.65 -6.73 37.31
N LYS A 155 -23.90 -7.84 38.04
CA LYS A 155 -23.23 -8.08 39.34
C LYS A 155 -21.71 -8.19 39.25
N LYS A 156 -21.20 -8.80 38.17
CA LYS A 156 -19.74 -8.87 37.93
C LYS A 156 -19.18 -7.52 37.52
N LEU A 157 -19.97 -6.72 36.82
CA LEU A 157 -19.63 -5.37 36.41
C LEU A 157 -19.46 -4.45 37.62
N ASP A 158 -20.39 -4.47 38.56
CA ASP A 158 -20.35 -3.61 39.76
C ASP A 158 -19.13 -3.90 40.65
N ALA A 159 -18.82 -5.18 40.89
CA ALA A 159 -17.63 -5.57 41.64
C ALA A 159 -16.34 -5.09 40.95
N MET A 160 -16.27 -5.18 39.61
CA MET A 160 -15.15 -4.65 38.84
C MET A 160 -15.02 -3.13 38.90
N MET A 161 -16.15 -2.41 38.85
CA MET A 161 -16.15 -0.94 38.95
C MET A 161 -15.59 -0.48 40.29
N GLN A 162 -15.91 -1.19 41.37
CA GLN A 162 -15.41 -0.89 42.71
C GLN A 162 -13.91 -1.15 42.85
N GLU A 163 -13.40 -2.25 42.29
CA GLU A 163 -11.95 -2.53 42.24
C GLU A 163 -11.18 -1.47 41.41
N ASP A 164 -11.72 -1.09 40.25
CA ASP A 164 -11.11 -0.07 39.39
C ASP A 164 -11.15 1.32 40.03
N LEU A 165 -12.23 1.66 40.76
CA LEU A 165 -12.34 2.90 41.53
C LEU A 165 -11.29 2.94 42.64
N ALA A 166 -11.15 1.87 43.41
CA ALA A 166 -10.15 1.77 44.48
C ALA A 166 -8.71 1.94 43.95
N ALA A 167 -8.39 1.34 42.81
CA ALA A 167 -7.08 1.50 42.19
C ALA A 167 -6.87 2.90 41.57
N THR A 168 -7.94 3.52 41.06
CA THR A 168 -7.92 4.91 40.59
C THR A 168 -7.65 5.88 41.75
N GLU A 169 -8.29 5.68 42.90
CA GLU A 169 -8.00 6.44 44.11
C GLU A 169 -6.56 6.23 44.59
N ALA A 170 -6.07 4.99 44.55
CA ALA A 170 -4.68 4.69 44.91
C ALA A 170 -3.69 5.43 44.00
N TYR A 171 -3.95 5.49 42.69
CA TYR A 171 -3.15 6.29 41.75
C TYR A 171 -3.13 7.78 42.13
N ILE A 172 -4.29 8.38 42.42
CA ILE A 172 -4.38 9.81 42.83
C ILE A 172 -3.58 10.06 44.12
N ARG A 173 -3.64 9.13 45.08
CA ARG A 173 -2.88 9.23 46.33
C ARG A 173 -1.38 9.14 46.10
N LEU A 174 -0.93 8.28 45.18
CA LEU A 174 0.47 8.13 44.81
C LEU A 174 0.99 9.33 44.00
N TYR A 175 0.14 9.98 43.21
CA TYR A 175 0.52 11.06 42.29
C TYR A 175 -0.42 12.30 42.37
N PRO A 176 -0.53 12.98 43.52
CA PRO A 176 -1.54 14.02 43.74
C PRO A 176 -1.38 15.28 42.87
N HIS A 177 -0.19 15.49 42.29
CA HIS A 177 0.15 16.68 41.49
C HIS A 177 0.60 16.33 40.06
N ARG A 178 0.46 15.07 39.63
CA ARG A 178 0.91 14.66 38.30
C ARG A 178 -0.15 15.04 37.26
N HIS A 179 0.18 16.01 36.42
CA HIS A 179 -0.59 16.30 35.21
C HIS A 179 0.00 15.49 34.05
N GLU A 180 -0.65 14.38 33.69
CA GLU A 180 -0.26 13.62 32.49
C GLU A 180 -0.66 14.40 31.23
N PRO A 181 0.25 14.55 30.23
CA PRO A 181 -0.14 15.07 28.92
C PRO A 181 -1.22 14.17 28.32
N CYS A 182 -2.18 14.75 27.61
CA CYS A 182 -3.26 13.96 27.05
C CYS A 182 -2.74 13.10 25.89
N LEU A 183 -2.58 11.79 26.14
CA LEU A 183 -2.11 10.82 25.15
C LEU A 183 -3.25 10.18 24.33
N LEU A 184 -4.49 10.57 24.63
CA LEU A 184 -5.69 10.01 24.03
C LEU A 184 -6.17 10.87 22.85
N SER A 185 -6.55 10.22 21.75
CA SER A 185 -7.27 10.90 20.66
C SER A 185 -8.65 11.39 21.12
N PRO A 186 -9.29 12.37 20.44
CA PRO A 186 -10.63 12.85 20.83
C PRO A 186 -11.68 11.73 20.97
N SER A 187 -11.64 10.71 20.09
CA SER A 187 -12.53 9.54 20.17
C SER A 187 -12.23 8.62 21.37
N GLN A 188 -10.97 8.49 21.75
CA GLN A 188 -10.55 7.73 22.92
C GLN A 188 -10.91 8.46 24.22
N GLN A 189 -10.74 9.78 24.25
CA GLN A 189 -11.19 10.63 25.36
C GLN A 189 -12.69 10.47 25.59
N LEU A 190 -13.51 10.52 24.52
CA LEU A 190 -14.95 10.30 24.62
C LEU A 190 -15.29 8.92 25.23
N SER A 191 -14.55 7.88 24.83
CA SER A 191 -14.75 6.52 25.35
C SER A 191 -14.42 6.41 26.84
N VAL A 192 -13.33 7.06 27.27
CA VAL A 192 -12.92 7.12 28.69
C VAL A 192 -13.90 7.97 29.51
N LEU A 193 -14.40 9.07 28.97
CA LEU A 193 -15.43 9.89 29.62
C LEU A 193 -16.76 9.13 29.76
N GLN A 194 -17.18 8.39 28.75
CA GLN A 194 -18.35 7.50 28.86
C GLN A 194 -18.17 6.45 29.95
N PHE A 195 -16.99 5.85 30.04
CA PHE A 195 -16.65 4.92 31.12
C PHE A 195 -16.70 5.57 32.51
N ALA A 196 -16.05 6.71 32.69
CA ALA A 196 -16.09 7.47 33.95
C ALA A 196 -17.53 7.86 34.34
N SER A 197 -18.36 8.22 33.35
CA SER A 197 -19.78 8.51 33.59
C SER A 197 -20.56 7.29 34.08
N ARG A 198 -20.25 6.08 33.61
CA ARG A 198 -20.88 4.84 34.07
C ARG A 198 -20.49 4.51 35.50
N ILE A 199 -19.20 4.60 35.83
CA ILE A 199 -18.75 4.41 37.23
C ILE A 199 -19.42 5.44 38.14
N ARG A 200 -19.46 6.72 37.74
CA ARG A 200 -20.16 7.77 38.51
C ARG A 200 -21.65 7.47 38.71
N ASN A 201 -22.33 6.92 37.71
CA ASN A 201 -23.74 6.58 37.84
C ASN A 201 -23.95 5.40 38.80
N SER A 202 -22.99 4.47 38.90
CA SER A 202 -23.00 3.36 39.87
C SER A 202 -22.54 3.79 41.26
N ASP A 203 -21.62 4.76 41.36
CA ASP A 203 -21.08 5.32 42.60
C ASP A 203 -20.92 6.84 42.49
N PRO A 204 -21.88 7.62 43.03
CA PRO A 204 -21.84 9.09 42.97
C PRO A 204 -20.58 9.70 43.61
N HIS A 205 -19.94 9.02 44.57
CA HIS A 205 -18.73 9.52 45.22
C HIS A 205 -17.49 9.48 44.30
N ALA A 206 -17.53 8.71 43.21
CA ALA A 206 -16.45 8.63 42.23
C ALA A 206 -16.25 9.93 41.42
N SER A 207 -17.19 10.89 41.48
CA SER A 207 -17.12 12.14 40.70
C SER A 207 -15.91 13.01 41.05
N ASP A 208 -15.53 13.07 42.33
CA ASP A 208 -14.34 13.81 42.79
C ASP A 208 -13.05 13.14 42.27
N THR A 209 -13.01 11.80 42.33
CA THR A 209 -11.91 10.96 41.85
C THR A 209 -11.58 11.21 40.38
N PHE A 210 -12.56 11.15 39.47
CA PHE A 210 -12.29 11.36 38.03
C PHE A 210 -11.98 12.82 37.68
N SER A 211 -12.54 13.78 38.43
CA SER A 211 -12.25 15.20 38.22
C SER A 211 -10.78 15.53 38.49
N ARG A 212 -10.18 14.88 39.50
CA ARG A 212 -8.76 15.04 39.87
C ARG A 212 -7.77 14.48 38.85
N ILE A 213 -8.21 13.58 37.96
CA ILE A 213 -7.39 13.00 36.89
C ILE A 213 -7.49 13.82 35.59
N GLY A 214 -8.16 14.99 35.62
CA GLY A 214 -8.33 15.85 34.45
C GLY A 214 -9.38 15.33 33.46
N LEU A 215 -10.24 14.39 33.88
CA LEU A 215 -11.39 13.92 33.11
C LEU A 215 -12.64 14.71 33.53
N SER A 216 -12.62 16.03 33.32
CA SER A 216 -13.78 16.88 33.59
C SER A 216 -14.88 16.60 32.56
N LEU A 217 -15.95 15.95 33.01
CA LEU A 217 -17.14 15.67 32.20
C LEU A 217 -17.91 16.97 31.90
N PRO A 218 -18.39 17.18 30.66
CA PRO A 218 -19.36 18.23 30.38
C PRO A 218 -20.62 18.03 31.23
N SER A 219 -21.08 19.08 31.90
CA SER A 219 -22.25 19.05 32.80
C SER A 219 -23.59 18.76 32.08
N THR A 220 -23.60 18.54 30.77
CA THR A 220 -24.82 18.53 29.92
C THR A 220 -25.32 17.15 29.48
N LEU A 221 -24.79 16.03 29.99
CA LEU A 221 -25.28 14.68 29.65
C LEU A 221 -26.15 14.06 30.76
N ILE A 222 -27.22 14.75 31.15
CA ILE A 222 -28.34 14.16 31.91
C ILE A 222 -29.66 14.37 31.15
N ALA A 223 -30.19 13.24 30.67
CA ALA A 223 -31.59 12.90 30.37
C ALA A 223 -32.24 13.29 29.00
N PRO A 224 -33.22 12.46 28.52
CA PRO A 224 -33.71 12.42 27.14
C PRO A 224 -35.05 13.16 26.92
N GLU A 225 -35.32 13.46 25.64
CA GLU A 225 -36.60 13.83 25.00
C GLU A 225 -37.49 14.89 25.67
N LYS A 226 -37.58 16.09 25.06
CA LYS A 226 -38.83 16.69 24.55
C LYS A 226 -38.65 18.06 23.88
N SER A 227 -39.40 18.20 22.78
CA SER A 227 -39.94 19.42 22.13
C SER A 227 -39.01 20.59 21.77
N ILE A 228 -38.85 20.77 20.46
CA ILE A 228 -38.49 22.03 19.79
C ILE A 228 -39.69 22.98 19.91
N GLU A 229 -39.49 24.14 20.53
CA GLU A 229 -40.23 25.37 20.22
C GLU A 229 -39.28 26.58 20.30
N GLU A 230 -39.55 27.53 19.42
CA GLU A 230 -38.76 28.69 19.03
C GLU A 230 -38.62 29.74 20.14
N SER A 231 -37.51 30.48 20.13
CA SER A 231 -37.54 31.95 20.28
C SER A 231 -36.16 32.56 20.03
N ASP A 232 -36.13 33.45 19.04
CA ASP A 232 -35.17 34.53 18.90
C ASP A 232 -35.27 35.48 20.11
N GLU A 233 -34.13 35.95 20.64
CA GLU A 233 -33.92 37.40 20.82
C GLU A 233 -32.47 37.77 21.22
N MET A 234 -32.05 38.89 20.64
CA MET A 234 -30.81 39.66 20.75
C MET A 234 -30.28 39.90 22.17
N CYS A 235 -28.95 39.99 22.32
CA CYS A 235 -28.32 41.28 22.63
C CYS A 235 -26.77 41.32 22.53
N ASN A 236 -26.36 42.43 21.94
CA ASN A 236 -25.03 42.95 21.63
C ASN A 236 -24.05 43.18 22.80
N ALA A 237 -22.77 43.15 22.40
CA ALA A 237 -21.68 44.08 22.75
C ALA A 237 -21.00 44.00 24.13
N ARG A 238 -19.67 43.82 24.14
CA ARG A 238 -18.70 44.94 24.05
C ARG A 238 -17.25 44.44 24.07
N THR A 239 -16.49 45.01 23.15
CA THR A 239 -15.04 45.14 23.14
C THR A 239 -14.53 46.02 24.28
N SER A 240 -13.36 45.67 24.84
CA SER A 240 -12.41 46.66 25.33
C SER A 240 -10.98 46.12 25.21
N SER A 241 -10.26 46.70 24.25
CA SER A 241 -8.81 46.81 24.18
C SER A 241 -8.28 47.65 25.35
N GLU A 242 -7.04 47.42 25.80
CA GLU A 242 -5.92 48.36 25.57
C GLU A 242 -4.65 48.11 26.43
N PHE A 243 -3.51 48.23 25.73
CA PHE A 243 -2.19 48.79 26.13
C PHE A 243 -1.32 48.10 27.22
N ARG A 244 -0.10 47.68 26.85
CA ARG A 244 1.10 48.55 26.71
C ARG A 244 2.33 47.82 26.15
N ASP A 245 2.95 48.47 25.16
CA ASP A 245 4.36 48.31 24.74
C ASP A 245 5.32 48.95 25.75
N VAL A 246 6.50 48.35 25.93
CA VAL A 246 7.77 49.04 26.20
C VAL A 246 8.89 48.26 25.51
N GLY A 247 9.64 48.93 24.63
CA GLY A 247 10.73 48.34 23.85
C GLY A 247 12.15 48.60 24.38
N SER A 248 13.10 48.22 23.52
CA SER A 248 14.58 48.38 23.53
C SER A 248 15.37 47.15 23.99
N SER A 249 16.52 46.76 23.43
CA SER A 249 17.22 47.02 22.16
C SER A 249 18.43 46.06 22.07
N PHE A 250 18.78 45.60 20.85
CA PHE A 250 20.10 45.11 20.39
C PHE A 250 20.82 43.95 21.11
N ALA A 251 20.91 42.80 20.43
CA ALA A 251 22.16 42.03 20.24
C ALA A 251 21.95 40.95 19.16
N GLU A 252 22.83 40.93 18.16
CA GLU A 252 22.98 39.83 17.21
C GLU A 252 23.29 38.53 17.94
N SER A 253 22.42 37.53 17.78
CA SER A 253 22.75 36.11 17.93
C SER A 253 21.71 35.29 17.18
N PHE A 254 22.17 34.32 16.38
CA PHE A 254 21.33 33.39 15.63
C PHE A 254 20.27 32.74 16.56
N PRO A 255 18.98 32.70 16.19
CA PRO A 255 18.00 32.04 17.04
C PRO A 255 18.15 30.52 16.92
N THR A 256 18.62 29.93 18.01
CA THR A 256 18.02 28.80 18.73
C THR A 256 16.90 28.05 17.98
N GLN A 257 17.16 26.76 17.73
CA GLN A 257 16.21 25.66 17.51
C GLN A 257 14.77 26.10 17.21
N HIS A 258 14.47 26.23 15.91
CA HIS A 258 13.10 26.34 15.44
C HIS A 258 12.25 25.20 16.01
N MET A 259 11.21 25.56 16.77
CA MET A 259 10.15 24.64 17.16
C MET A 259 9.56 23.98 15.91
N LEU A 260 9.79 22.68 15.78
CA LEU A 260 9.22 21.84 14.75
C LEU A 260 7.75 21.56 15.11
N THR A 261 6.80 22.12 14.36
CA THR A 261 5.41 21.67 14.41
C THR A 261 5.31 20.26 13.83
N GLU A 262 4.97 19.29 14.67
CA GLU A 262 4.71 17.90 14.26
C GLU A 262 3.44 17.83 13.40
N ILE A 263 3.56 17.33 12.18
CA ILE A 263 2.40 16.86 11.40
C ILE A 263 2.07 15.46 11.91
N PRO A 264 0.85 15.20 12.45
CA PRO A 264 0.45 13.88 12.89
C PRO A 264 0.20 12.99 11.66
N VAL A 265 1.26 12.38 11.15
CA VAL A 265 1.16 11.32 10.13
C VAL A 265 1.29 9.98 10.86
N ALA A 266 0.15 9.35 11.13
CA ALA A 266 0.11 8.00 11.68
C ALA A 266 0.57 7.00 10.60
N VAL A 267 1.87 6.69 10.57
CA VAL A 267 2.44 5.71 9.66
C VAL A 267 1.94 4.31 9.99
N ARG A 268 1.07 3.77 9.14
CA ARG A 268 0.60 2.38 9.23
C ARG A 268 1.57 1.46 8.51
N LEU A 269 2.23 0.57 9.25
CA LEU A 269 2.90 -0.59 8.64
C LEU A 269 1.85 -1.44 7.90
N PRO A 270 2.18 -2.08 6.77
CA PRO A 270 1.25 -2.91 6.01
C PRO A 270 0.66 -4.01 6.91
N GLN A 271 -0.63 -3.88 7.24
CA GLN A 271 -1.36 -4.85 8.06
C GLN A 271 -1.60 -6.14 7.27
N GLY A 272 -1.36 -7.29 7.91
CA GLY A 272 -1.76 -8.59 7.40
C GLY A 272 -3.28 -8.64 7.18
N ALA A 273 -3.73 -9.11 6.01
CA ALA A 273 -5.16 -9.25 5.74
C ALA A 273 -5.73 -10.38 6.61
N GLY A 274 -6.89 -10.14 7.20
CA GLY A 274 -7.61 -11.08 8.05
C GLY A 274 -7.85 -12.45 7.39
N LYS A 275 -7.95 -13.45 8.27
CA LYS A 275 -8.07 -14.89 8.00
C LYS A 275 -8.89 -15.21 6.75
N GLY A 276 -8.21 -15.75 5.74
CA GLY A 276 -8.79 -16.42 4.58
C GLY A 276 -7.74 -17.34 3.97
N ASN A 277 -7.92 -18.65 4.18
CA ASN A 277 -6.99 -19.69 3.74
C ASN A 277 -6.74 -19.66 2.23
N LYS A 278 -5.49 -19.36 1.86
CA LYS A 278 -4.65 -19.90 0.75
C LYS A 278 -3.56 -18.87 0.41
N HIS A 279 -2.32 -19.33 0.21
CA HIS A 279 -1.13 -18.64 -0.36
C HIS A 279 0.11 -18.55 0.56
N SER A 280 0.90 -19.62 0.62
CA SER A 280 2.27 -19.63 1.19
C SER A 280 3.24 -18.66 0.48
N LEU A 281 3.04 -18.41 -0.82
CA LEU A 281 3.88 -17.51 -1.62
C LEU A 281 3.62 -16.01 -1.39
N VAL A 282 2.37 -15.63 -1.09
CA VAL A 282 2.00 -14.23 -0.78
C VAL A 282 2.47 -13.85 0.62
N TRP A 283 2.43 -14.79 1.56
CA TRP A 283 2.98 -14.65 2.90
C TRP A 283 4.50 -14.42 2.89
N GLN A 284 5.25 -15.19 2.09
CA GLN A 284 6.70 -15.00 1.96
C GLN A 284 7.09 -13.67 1.28
N SER A 285 6.27 -13.15 0.36
CA SER A 285 6.50 -11.83 -0.23
C SER A 285 6.29 -10.71 0.79
N LYS A 286 5.19 -10.78 1.57
CA LYS A 286 4.88 -9.77 2.60
C LYS A 286 5.87 -9.78 3.77
N LYS A 287 6.36 -10.96 4.19
CA LYS A 287 7.40 -11.08 5.21
C LYS A 287 8.72 -10.43 4.74
N ARG A 288 9.11 -10.64 3.48
CA ARG A 288 10.29 -10.00 2.88
C ARG A 288 10.13 -8.49 2.77
N ASP A 289 8.98 -8.01 2.32
CA ASP A 289 8.71 -6.56 2.22
C ASP A 289 8.78 -5.88 3.60
N LEU A 290 8.27 -6.54 4.66
CA LEU A 290 8.36 -6.05 6.04
C LEU A 290 9.80 -6.05 6.56
N GLN A 291 10.54 -7.16 6.39
CA GLN A 291 11.96 -7.24 6.76
C GLN A 291 12.79 -6.17 6.05
N GLN A 292 12.52 -5.93 4.76
CA GLN A 292 13.19 -4.91 3.98
C GLN A 292 12.86 -3.50 4.48
N ALA A 293 11.60 -3.20 4.75
CA ALA A 293 11.19 -1.91 5.32
C ALA A 293 11.85 -1.66 6.68
N THR A 294 11.86 -2.66 7.56
CA THR A 294 12.53 -2.65 8.86
C THR A 294 14.03 -2.36 8.72
N PHE A 295 14.72 -3.09 7.83
CA PHE A 295 16.15 -2.89 7.59
C PHE A 295 16.44 -1.46 7.12
N ILE A 296 15.66 -0.95 6.18
CA ILE A 296 15.83 0.41 5.64
C ILE A 296 15.58 1.47 6.70
N LEU A 297 14.54 1.34 7.53
CA LEU A 297 14.29 2.27 8.63
C LEU A 297 15.44 2.25 9.65
N SER A 298 15.94 1.07 10.02
CA SER A 298 17.11 0.92 10.91
C SER A 298 18.38 1.55 10.34
N ALA A 299 18.63 1.36 9.04
CA ALA A 299 19.77 1.95 8.34
C ALA A 299 19.69 3.49 8.33
N ILE A 300 18.53 4.08 8.01
CA ILE A 300 18.35 5.54 8.02
C ILE A 300 18.57 6.10 9.42
N ARG A 301 17.99 5.47 10.46
CA ARG A 301 18.18 5.89 11.85
C ARG A 301 19.65 5.89 12.24
N THR A 302 20.37 4.82 11.89
CA THR A 302 21.79 4.67 12.20
C THR A 302 22.64 5.73 11.50
N VAL A 303 22.40 5.96 10.21
CA VAL A 303 23.14 6.96 9.41
C VAL A 303 22.83 8.36 9.91
N SER A 304 21.55 8.68 10.13
CA SER A 304 21.09 9.98 10.64
C SER A 304 21.69 10.31 12.01
N ALA A 305 21.62 9.37 12.96
CA ALA A 305 22.18 9.54 14.30
C ALA A 305 23.71 9.76 14.27
N ARG A 306 24.41 9.07 13.36
CA ARG A 306 25.84 9.23 13.16
C ARG A 306 26.21 10.58 12.55
N LEU A 307 25.47 11.04 11.54
CA LEU A 307 25.64 12.38 10.96
C LEU A 307 25.38 13.48 12.00
N HIS A 308 24.32 13.33 12.79
CA HIS A 308 23.99 14.27 13.86
C HIS A 308 25.10 14.35 14.93
N LYS A 309 25.72 13.22 15.29
CA LYS A 309 26.89 13.20 16.20
C LYS A 309 28.10 13.96 15.65
N LEU A 310 28.21 14.11 14.32
CA LEU A 310 29.22 14.94 13.67
C LEU A 310 28.80 16.40 13.48
N GLY A 311 27.64 16.81 14.02
CA GLY A 311 27.10 18.16 13.84
C GLY A 311 26.55 18.42 12.44
N CYS A 312 26.34 17.37 11.63
CA CYS A 312 25.76 17.49 10.29
C CYS A 312 24.25 17.24 10.36
N SER A 313 23.44 18.14 9.81
CA SER A 313 22.01 17.91 9.61
C SER A 313 21.79 17.13 8.32
N CYS A 314 20.83 16.20 8.31
CA CYS A 314 20.46 15.47 7.11
C CYS A 314 18.95 15.37 6.94
N TYR A 315 18.53 15.39 5.69
CA TYR A 315 17.15 15.31 5.25
C TYR A 315 16.99 14.15 4.30
N LEU A 316 15.99 13.31 4.53
CA LEU A 316 15.66 12.29 3.55
C LEU A 316 15.12 12.94 2.29
N SER A 317 15.74 12.63 1.16
CA SER A 317 15.47 13.23 -0.13
C SER A 317 15.24 12.17 -1.21
N GLY A 318 15.15 12.62 -2.45
CA GLY A 318 15.10 11.75 -3.61
C GLY A 318 13.69 11.25 -3.96
N PRO A 319 13.49 10.86 -5.23
CA PRO A 319 12.17 10.57 -5.75
C PRO A 319 11.74 9.11 -5.49
N LYS A 320 12.47 8.36 -4.65
CA LYS A 320 12.35 6.91 -4.48
C LYS A 320 11.55 6.51 -3.25
N ASP A 321 11.36 5.20 -3.10
CA ASP A 321 10.41 4.55 -2.20
C ASP A 321 10.55 4.89 -0.71
N VAL A 322 11.73 5.32 -0.27
CA VAL A 322 12.05 5.49 1.15
C VAL A 322 11.35 6.72 1.77
N ALA A 323 11.22 7.82 1.03
CA ALA A 323 10.47 8.99 1.50
C ALA A 323 8.99 8.64 1.69
N TRP A 324 8.42 7.93 0.72
CA TRP A 324 7.05 7.44 0.79
C TRP A 324 6.85 6.41 1.90
N LEU A 325 7.83 5.54 2.16
CA LEU A 325 7.79 4.62 3.30
C LEU A 325 7.65 5.36 4.63
N ILE A 326 8.47 6.39 4.85
CA ILE A 326 8.40 7.20 6.07
C ILE A 326 7.06 7.93 6.17
N LEU A 327 6.47 8.32 5.05
CA LEU A 327 5.14 8.91 4.99
C LEU A 327 3.97 7.91 5.12
N GLY A 328 4.24 6.62 5.28
CA GLY A 328 3.19 5.60 5.50
C GLY A 328 2.89 4.70 4.30
N SER A 329 3.75 4.68 3.29
CA SER A 329 3.55 3.80 2.14
C SER A 329 3.74 2.33 2.52
N PRO A 330 2.84 1.43 2.11
CA PRO A 330 2.91 0.01 2.44
C PRO A 330 3.92 -0.77 1.58
N MET A 331 4.67 -0.12 0.69
CA MET A 331 5.55 -0.77 -0.28
C MET A 331 6.95 -0.14 -0.28
N VAL A 332 7.98 -0.98 -0.14
CA VAL A 332 9.40 -0.61 -0.27
C VAL A 332 10.06 -1.65 -1.14
N ARG A 333 10.59 -1.26 -2.30
CA ARG A 333 11.30 -2.20 -3.17
C ARG A 333 12.73 -1.79 -3.43
N SER A 334 12.98 -0.49 -3.52
CA SER A 334 14.35 0.02 -3.52
C SER A 334 14.93 -0.03 -2.11
N THR A 335 16.16 -0.51 -2.00
CA THR A 335 16.97 -0.38 -0.79
C THR A 335 17.80 0.89 -0.79
N ASP A 336 17.76 1.73 -1.83
CA ASP A 336 18.60 2.90 -1.91
C ASP A 336 18.06 4.01 -1.00
N ILE A 337 18.89 4.47 -0.07
CA ILE A 337 18.59 5.59 0.82
C ILE A 337 19.15 6.86 0.19
N TRP A 338 18.33 7.89 0.04
CA TRP A 338 18.74 9.19 -0.51
C TRP A 338 18.72 10.23 0.62
N LEU A 339 19.86 10.89 0.83
CA LEU A 339 20.05 11.87 1.90
C LEU A 339 20.58 13.17 1.32
N SER A 340 19.95 14.28 1.66
CA SER A 340 20.52 15.61 1.50
C SER A 340 21.17 16.03 2.81
N VAL A 341 22.47 16.33 2.79
CA VAL A 341 23.26 16.63 3.99
C VAL A 341 23.73 18.08 3.98
N VAL A 342 23.57 18.76 5.11
CA VAL A 342 24.14 20.08 5.37
C VAL A 342 25.51 19.87 5.98
N LEU A 343 26.55 20.35 5.28
CA LEU A 343 27.93 20.24 5.71
C LEU A 343 28.39 21.56 6.33
N SER A 344 29.29 21.46 7.30
CA SER A 344 30.03 22.60 7.85
C SER A 344 31.02 23.14 6.80
N ASP A 345 31.35 24.43 6.88
CA ASP A 345 32.28 25.07 5.94
C ASP A 345 33.58 24.28 5.77
N GLY A 346 33.93 24.01 4.51
CA GLY A 346 35.15 23.29 4.12
C GLY A 346 35.10 21.76 4.21
N ALA A 347 34.01 21.15 4.72
CA ALA A 347 33.85 19.70 4.73
C ALA A 347 33.27 19.17 3.41
N THR A 348 33.80 18.04 2.92
CA THR A 348 33.23 17.34 1.76
C THR A 348 32.37 16.14 2.18
N VAL A 349 31.46 15.71 1.31
CA VAL A 349 30.62 14.51 1.53
C VAL A 349 31.49 13.28 1.77
N ASP A 350 32.57 13.14 0.99
CA ASP A 350 33.51 12.03 1.11
C ASP A 350 34.22 12.03 2.47
N ASP A 351 34.65 13.20 2.96
CA ASP A 351 35.33 13.30 4.26
C ASP A 351 34.41 12.90 5.42
N VAL A 352 33.15 13.36 5.38
CA VAL A 352 32.17 13.03 6.43
C VAL A 352 31.83 11.54 6.41
N PHE A 353 31.50 10.97 5.26
CA PHE A 353 31.12 9.55 5.18
C PHE A 353 32.30 8.60 5.41
N LYS A 354 33.53 9.02 5.08
CA LYS A 354 34.75 8.30 5.45
C LYS A 354 34.97 8.30 6.97
N ARG A 355 34.75 9.43 7.66
CA ARG A 355 34.81 9.50 9.14
C ARG A 355 33.75 8.64 9.80
N LEU A 356 32.60 8.44 9.16
CA LEU A 356 31.55 7.53 9.62
C LEU A 356 31.83 6.04 9.38
N GLY A 357 32.95 5.72 8.70
CA GLY A 357 33.37 4.36 8.42
C GLY A 357 32.62 3.70 7.27
N TYR A 358 32.00 4.48 6.36
CA TYR A 358 31.31 3.93 5.19
C TYR A 358 32.25 3.78 3.99
N THR A 359 32.06 2.69 3.24
CA THR A 359 32.84 2.40 2.03
C THR A 359 32.28 3.17 0.84
N LYS A 360 33.09 4.00 0.19
CA LYS A 360 32.71 4.73 -1.03
C LYS A 360 32.62 3.75 -2.21
N ARG A 361 31.52 3.85 -2.97
CA ARG A 361 31.27 3.03 -4.17
C ARG A 361 31.41 3.81 -5.47
N SER A 362 30.90 5.04 -5.48
CA SER A 362 31.03 6.00 -6.58
C SER A 362 30.87 7.41 -6.01
N ASP A 363 30.91 8.45 -6.84
CA ASP A 363 30.69 9.82 -6.38
C ASP A 363 29.35 9.95 -5.64
N ASN A 364 29.47 10.48 -4.42
CA ASN A 364 28.41 10.62 -3.42
C ASN A 364 27.56 9.36 -3.17
N SER A 365 28.18 8.18 -3.30
CA SER A 365 27.53 6.89 -3.06
C SER A 365 28.36 6.05 -2.10
N PHE A 366 27.70 5.51 -1.07
CA PHE A 366 28.33 4.72 -0.02
C PHE A 366 27.55 3.44 0.25
N ASP A 367 28.25 2.38 0.65
CA ASP A 367 27.62 1.13 1.08
C ASP A 367 27.38 1.14 2.59
N TYR A 368 26.17 0.76 2.99
CA TYR A 368 25.79 0.48 4.37
C TYR A 368 25.60 -1.01 4.55
N ILE A 369 26.18 -1.57 5.60
CA ILE A 369 26.05 -2.98 5.97
C ILE A 369 25.73 -3.05 7.46
N ASP A 370 24.65 -3.76 7.83
CA ASP A 370 24.29 -3.98 9.24
C ASP A 370 25.02 -5.20 9.84
N SER A 371 24.81 -5.45 11.14
CA SER A 371 25.35 -6.61 11.86
C SER A 371 24.87 -7.95 11.31
N SER A 372 23.71 -7.98 10.66
CA SER A 372 23.11 -9.15 10.02
C SER A 372 23.55 -9.35 8.56
N ARG A 373 24.52 -8.56 8.07
CA ARG A 373 25.03 -8.55 6.68
C ARG A 373 23.99 -8.15 5.62
N ASN A 374 22.90 -7.52 6.01
CA ASN A 374 22.02 -6.83 5.06
C ASN A 374 22.73 -5.57 4.57
N SER A 375 22.59 -5.27 3.28
CA SER A 375 23.24 -4.10 2.69
C SER A 375 22.28 -3.22 1.91
N CYS A 376 22.53 -1.92 1.98
CA CYS A 376 21.88 -0.90 1.16
C CYS A 376 22.88 0.11 0.65
N LYS A 377 22.47 0.82 -0.40
CA LYS A 377 23.22 1.92 -0.98
C LYS A 377 22.72 3.23 -0.37
N ILE A 378 23.64 4.07 0.10
CA ILE A 378 23.36 5.44 0.50
C ILE A 378 23.81 6.37 -0.62
N LEU A 379 22.89 7.15 -1.15
CA LEU A 379 23.13 8.23 -2.10
C LEU A 379 23.03 9.55 -1.34
N VAL A 380 24.05 10.38 -1.49
CA VAL A 380 24.18 11.63 -0.74
C VAL A 380 24.17 12.79 -1.71
N GLU A 381 23.45 13.84 -1.37
CA GLU A 381 23.46 15.11 -2.09
C GLU A 381 23.71 16.22 -1.08
N LEU A 382 24.28 17.34 -1.54
CA LEU A 382 24.39 18.52 -0.69
C LEU A 382 22.99 19.14 -0.54
N ALA A 383 22.58 19.38 0.70
CA ALA A 383 21.34 20.09 0.96
C ALA A 383 21.48 21.54 0.48
N LEU A 384 20.70 21.91 -0.52
CA LEU A 384 20.57 23.33 -0.89
C LEU A 384 19.68 24.04 0.13
N PRO A 385 19.91 25.36 0.36
CA PRO A 385 18.96 26.20 1.08
C PRO A 385 17.54 26.06 0.50
N PRO A 386 16.49 26.01 1.34
CA PRO A 386 15.09 25.89 0.88
C PRO A 386 14.73 26.89 -0.21
N GLU A 387 15.24 28.11 -0.11
CA GLU A 387 15.00 29.20 -1.05
C GLU A 387 15.52 28.85 -2.45
N ASN A 388 16.70 28.23 -2.52
CA ASN A 388 17.28 27.73 -3.78
C ASN A 388 16.50 26.54 -4.34
N MET A 389 15.79 25.81 -3.48
CA MET A 389 14.83 24.79 -3.88
C MET A 389 13.45 25.36 -4.24
N GLY A 390 13.23 26.67 -4.16
CA GLY A 390 11.93 27.32 -4.36
C GLY A 390 10.93 27.01 -3.24
N LEU A 391 11.42 26.62 -2.08
CA LEU A 391 10.63 26.23 -0.91
C LEU A 391 10.70 27.29 0.19
N HIS A 392 9.61 27.45 0.95
CA HIS A 392 9.57 28.32 2.11
C HIS A 392 10.36 27.70 3.27
N PRO A 393 11.35 28.38 3.86
CA PRO A 393 12.27 27.79 4.85
C PRO A 393 11.55 27.21 6.07
N ALA A 394 10.55 27.94 6.58
CA ALA A 394 9.75 27.50 7.73
C ALA A 394 8.81 26.31 7.45
N SER A 395 8.66 25.87 6.20
CA SER A 395 7.79 24.74 5.82
C SER A 395 8.47 23.64 5.01
N ALA A 396 9.70 23.85 4.55
CA ALA A 396 10.49 22.88 3.80
C ALA A 396 10.85 21.63 4.62
N TYR A 397 11.05 21.79 5.93
CA TYR A 397 11.49 20.75 6.87
C TYR A 397 10.46 20.56 7.99
N ARG A 398 9.37 19.82 7.73
CA ARG A 398 8.22 19.77 8.65
C ARG A 398 7.79 18.39 9.10
N ILE A 399 8.50 17.34 8.70
CA ILE A 399 8.20 16.00 9.20
C ILE A 399 9.48 15.42 9.76
N THR A 400 9.45 15.17 11.07
CA THR A 400 10.42 14.38 11.79
C THR A 400 9.76 13.09 12.23
N LYS A 401 10.37 11.95 11.92
CA LYS A 401 9.99 10.65 12.47
C LYS A 401 11.22 10.01 13.09
N ASP A 402 11.16 9.72 14.38
CA ASP A 402 12.28 9.15 15.15
C ASP A 402 13.59 9.96 15.01
N GLY A 403 13.50 11.29 14.94
CA GLY A 403 14.66 12.19 14.75
C GLY A 403 15.19 12.28 13.31
N ILE A 404 14.54 11.64 12.33
CA ILE A 404 14.88 11.76 10.91
C ILE A 404 14.04 12.86 10.29
N SER A 405 14.68 13.93 9.81
CA SER A 405 14.01 15.00 9.08
C SER A 405 13.77 14.57 7.62
N ILE A 406 12.59 14.84 7.09
CA ILE A 406 12.27 14.66 5.68
C ILE A 406 11.78 15.97 5.07
N TYR A 407 11.96 16.13 3.76
CA TYR A 407 11.36 17.24 3.02
C TYR A 407 9.84 17.19 3.09
N HIS A 408 9.21 18.36 3.00
CA HIS A 408 7.75 18.49 2.95
C HIS A 408 7.14 17.52 1.91
N PRO A 409 6.02 16.83 2.20
CA PRO A 409 5.43 15.84 1.29
C PRO A 409 5.11 16.40 -0.10
N GLY A 410 4.81 17.69 -0.20
CA GLY A 410 4.62 18.40 -1.47
C GLY A 410 5.87 18.38 -2.36
N HIS A 411 7.05 18.61 -1.77
CA HIS A 411 8.33 18.50 -2.49
C HIS A 411 8.62 17.06 -2.89
N THR A 412 8.36 16.10 -1.98
CA THR A 412 8.48 14.66 -2.26
C THR A 412 7.58 14.24 -3.42
N LEU A 413 6.33 14.75 -3.47
CA LEU A 413 5.40 14.52 -4.56
C LEU A 413 5.92 15.09 -5.89
N LEU A 414 6.37 16.35 -5.90
CA LEU A 414 6.92 16.97 -7.11
C LEU A 414 8.14 16.20 -7.63
N SER A 415 9.09 15.87 -6.76
CA SER A 415 10.29 15.09 -7.10
C SER A 415 9.90 13.71 -7.67
N HIS A 416 8.87 13.07 -7.12
CA HIS A 416 8.37 11.79 -7.63
C HIS A 416 7.74 11.93 -9.01
N LEU A 417 6.78 12.85 -9.19
CA LEU A 417 6.03 13.02 -10.45
C LEU A 417 6.90 13.55 -11.60
N THR A 418 8.02 14.20 -11.30
CA THR A 418 8.98 14.71 -12.29
C THR A 418 10.04 13.69 -12.72
N GLN A 419 10.02 12.46 -12.20
CA GLN A 419 10.89 11.40 -12.72
C GLN A 419 10.64 11.22 -14.24
N PRO A 420 11.68 11.19 -15.11
CA PRO A 420 11.48 11.26 -16.56
C PRO A 420 10.48 10.25 -17.14
N ARG A 421 10.54 9.00 -16.66
CA ARG A 421 9.61 7.93 -17.09
C ARG A 421 8.19 8.13 -16.58
N LEU A 422 8.02 8.59 -15.34
CA LEU A 422 6.70 8.81 -14.75
C LEU A 422 6.06 10.07 -15.32
N GLN A 423 6.82 11.15 -15.43
CA GLN A 423 6.38 12.41 -16.04
C GLN A 423 5.91 12.17 -17.47
N SER A 424 6.67 11.44 -18.29
CA SER A 424 6.28 11.11 -19.66
C SER A 424 4.97 10.30 -19.71
N ALA A 425 4.76 9.37 -18.78
CA ALA A 425 3.52 8.59 -18.70
C ALA A 425 2.32 9.43 -18.27
N ILE A 426 2.51 10.35 -17.32
CA ILE A 426 1.46 11.28 -16.85
C ILE A 426 1.05 12.22 -17.98
N LEU A 427 2.03 12.86 -18.64
CA LEU A 427 1.78 13.82 -19.73
C LEU A 427 1.19 13.15 -20.98
N ALA A 428 1.43 11.86 -21.19
CA ALA A 428 0.79 11.07 -22.24
C ALA A 428 -0.60 10.52 -21.85
N ASN A 429 -1.22 11.05 -20.79
CA ASN A 429 -2.56 10.69 -20.31
C ASN A 429 -2.72 9.20 -19.91
N TYR A 430 -1.65 8.55 -19.43
CA TYR A 430 -1.75 7.20 -18.86
C TYR A 430 -2.01 7.19 -17.35
N GLY A 431 -1.97 8.35 -16.70
CA GLY A 431 -2.12 8.49 -15.25
C GLY A 431 -0.98 7.84 -14.47
N LEU A 432 -1.24 7.47 -13.22
CA LEU A 432 -0.23 6.84 -12.36
C LEU A 432 -0.12 5.33 -12.64
N PRO A 433 1.11 4.79 -12.91
CA PRO A 433 1.34 3.35 -12.95
C PRO A 433 0.88 2.64 -11.67
N GLU A 434 0.48 1.35 -11.71
CA GLU A 434 -0.07 0.63 -10.53
C GLU A 434 0.84 0.75 -9.31
N ARG A 435 2.15 0.68 -9.58
CA ARG A 435 3.18 0.68 -8.56
C ARG A 435 3.19 2.03 -7.84
N THR A 436 3.28 3.12 -8.60
CA THR A 436 3.21 4.48 -8.10
C THR A 436 1.88 4.76 -7.42
N TYR A 437 0.76 4.37 -8.04
CA TYR A 437 -0.58 4.56 -7.47
C TYR A 437 -0.69 3.88 -6.10
N ASN A 438 -0.35 2.59 -5.99
CA ASN A 438 -0.44 1.86 -4.72
C ASN A 438 0.54 2.38 -3.66
N GLN A 439 1.63 3.00 -4.10
CA GLN A 439 2.64 3.57 -3.23
C GLN A 439 2.22 4.93 -2.65
N ILE A 440 1.74 5.85 -3.49
CA ILE A 440 1.52 7.25 -3.09
C ILE A 440 0.08 7.51 -2.64
N VAL A 441 -0.92 6.83 -3.22
CA VAL A 441 -2.33 7.14 -2.95
C VAL A 441 -2.75 6.87 -1.50
N PRO A 442 -2.33 5.78 -0.83
CA PRO A 442 -2.62 5.60 0.59
C PRO A 442 -2.08 6.76 1.44
N VAL A 443 -0.84 7.17 1.17
CA VAL A 443 -0.20 8.30 1.84
C VAL A 443 -0.96 9.60 1.59
N LEU A 444 -1.36 9.88 0.35
CA LEU A 444 -2.14 11.07 0.01
C LEU A 444 -3.50 11.11 0.73
N LYS A 445 -4.16 9.96 0.92
CA LYS A 445 -5.41 9.88 1.68
C LYS A 445 -5.21 10.13 3.18
N ASP A 446 -4.10 9.64 3.73
CA ASP A 446 -3.75 9.89 5.13
C ASP A 446 -3.41 11.38 5.33
N LEU A 447 -2.61 11.97 4.42
CA LEU A 447 -2.30 13.41 4.42
C LEU A 447 -3.55 14.29 4.25
N ALA A 448 -4.49 13.88 3.39
CA ALA A 448 -5.80 14.53 3.23
C ALA A 448 -6.59 14.52 4.54
N SER A 449 -6.59 13.39 5.25
CA SER A 449 -7.29 13.25 6.53
C SER A 449 -6.65 14.09 7.64
N SER A 450 -5.35 14.36 7.54
CA SER A 450 -4.60 15.22 8.45
C SER A 450 -4.61 16.71 8.05
N GLY A 451 -5.33 17.10 6.99
CA GLY A 451 -5.45 18.50 6.54
C GLY A 451 -4.15 19.12 6.02
N VAL A 452 -3.23 18.30 5.48
CA VAL A 452 -1.93 18.79 4.99
C VAL A 452 -2.08 19.41 3.60
N ASP A 453 -1.69 20.68 3.45
CA ASP A 453 -1.61 21.36 2.16
C ASP A 453 -0.25 21.11 1.48
N LEU A 454 -0.26 20.38 0.36
CA LEU A 454 0.94 20.03 -0.40
C LEU A 454 1.50 21.17 -1.25
N ARG A 455 0.74 22.25 -1.47
CA ARG A 455 1.17 23.44 -2.22
C ARG A 455 1.80 24.49 -1.32
N GLN A 456 1.48 24.48 -0.02
CA GLN A 456 2.01 25.40 0.99
C GLN A 456 3.53 25.61 0.96
N PRO A 457 4.41 24.60 0.71
CA PRO A 457 5.84 24.82 0.83
C PRO A 457 6.45 25.57 -0.36
N PHE A 458 5.77 25.77 -1.49
CA PHE A 458 6.36 26.37 -2.68
C PHE A 458 6.22 27.89 -2.68
N LEU A 459 7.36 28.60 -2.64
CA LEU A 459 7.44 30.06 -2.84
C LEU A 459 7.41 30.44 -4.32
N ASP A 460 8.01 29.58 -5.14
CA ASP A 460 8.16 29.76 -6.58
C ASP A 460 6.88 29.35 -7.31
N GLY A 461 6.33 30.29 -8.09
CA GLY A 461 5.18 30.05 -8.96
C GLY A 461 5.46 28.93 -9.97
N GLU A 462 6.67 28.85 -10.53
CA GLU A 462 6.98 27.87 -11.58
C GLU A 462 6.90 26.43 -11.08
N LYS A 463 7.48 26.13 -9.91
CA LYS A 463 7.42 24.78 -9.32
C LYS A 463 6.02 24.42 -8.84
N ARG A 464 5.29 25.39 -8.29
CA ARG A 464 3.90 25.21 -7.88
C ARG A 464 3.00 24.92 -9.09
N ASP A 465 3.12 25.72 -10.14
CA ASP A 465 2.36 25.57 -11.38
C ASP A 465 2.68 24.23 -12.06
N ARG A 466 3.96 23.85 -12.10
CA ARG A 466 4.38 22.55 -12.62
C ARG A 466 3.80 21.38 -11.82
N LEU A 467 3.73 21.50 -10.49
CA LEU A 467 3.08 20.49 -9.66
C LEU A 467 1.58 20.42 -9.96
N ASP A 468 0.92 21.58 -10.03
CA ASP A 468 -0.51 21.69 -10.34
C ASP A 468 -0.85 21.06 -11.70
N ASP A 469 -0.03 21.30 -12.73
CA ASP A 469 -0.23 20.72 -14.07
C ASP A 469 -0.06 19.20 -14.10
N LEU A 470 0.93 18.67 -13.38
CA LEU A 470 1.11 17.22 -13.26
C LEU A 470 -0.04 16.58 -12.48
N VAL A 471 -0.53 17.21 -11.41
CA VAL A 471 -1.68 16.74 -10.65
C VAL A 471 -2.96 16.79 -11.49
N LYS A 472 -3.18 17.86 -12.26
CA LYS A 472 -4.30 17.95 -13.21
C LYS A 472 -4.25 16.80 -14.22
N ALA A 473 -3.09 16.56 -14.84
CA ALA A 473 -2.90 15.47 -15.79
C ALA A 473 -3.17 14.08 -15.16
N VAL A 474 -2.70 13.85 -13.93
CA VAL A 474 -3.05 12.64 -13.16
C VAL A 474 -4.56 12.54 -12.96
N CYS A 475 -5.22 13.62 -12.54
CA CYS A 475 -6.64 13.65 -12.22
C CYS A 475 -7.56 13.54 -13.44
N MET A 476 -7.09 13.86 -14.65
CA MET A 476 -7.82 13.62 -15.90
C MET A 476 -8.00 12.11 -16.16
N VAL A 477 -7.06 11.29 -15.72
CA VAL A 477 -7.04 9.83 -15.97
C VAL A 477 -7.51 9.05 -14.74
N ASN A 478 -7.01 9.42 -13.56
CA ASN A 478 -7.36 8.86 -12.26
C ASN A 478 -8.42 9.73 -11.58
N LEU A 479 -9.65 9.72 -12.13
CA LEU A 479 -10.77 10.56 -11.66
C LEU A 479 -11.08 10.39 -10.15
N ASP A 480 -10.78 9.21 -9.59
CA ASP A 480 -10.94 8.89 -8.16
C ASP A 480 -9.98 9.65 -7.25
N LEU A 481 -8.93 10.27 -7.81
CA LEU A 481 -7.97 11.08 -7.06
C LEU A 481 -8.35 12.56 -7.01
N LYS A 482 -9.36 13.02 -7.76
CA LYS A 482 -9.78 14.43 -7.75
C LYS A 482 -10.10 14.92 -6.34
N GLU A 483 -10.87 14.14 -5.59
CA GLU A 483 -11.25 14.51 -4.21
C GLU A 483 -10.03 14.48 -3.29
N VAL A 484 -9.19 13.45 -3.41
CA VAL A 484 -7.98 13.29 -2.59
C VAL A 484 -7.04 14.48 -2.78
N PHE A 485 -6.79 14.88 -4.03
CA PHE A 485 -5.91 16.02 -4.32
C PHE A 485 -6.53 17.35 -3.90
N ARG A 486 -7.86 17.52 -4.00
CA ARG A 486 -8.53 18.72 -3.47
C ARG A 486 -8.36 18.84 -1.96
N SER A 487 -8.52 17.74 -1.23
CA SER A 487 -8.34 17.70 0.23
C SER A 487 -6.90 17.98 0.69
N VAL A 488 -5.91 17.96 -0.20
CA VAL A 488 -4.51 18.30 0.10
C VAL A 488 -4.03 19.58 -0.60
N GLY A 489 -4.97 20.48 -0.94
CA GLY A 489 -4.69 21.87 -1.33
C GLY A 489 -4.80 22.18 -2.83
N PHE A 490 -5.08 21.20 -3.70
CA PHE A 490 -5.13 21.43 -5.16
C PHE A 490 -6.48 21.95 -5.65
N GLU A 491 -6.43 23.01 -6.45
CA GLU A 491 -7.59 23.52 -7.19
C GLU A 491 -7.75 22.75 -8.51
N ILE A 492 -8.63 21.76 -8.48
CA ILE A 492 -8.97 20.98 -9.67
C ILE A 492 -10.34 21.49 -10.16
N PRO A 493 -10.41 22.11 -11.35
CA PRO A 493 -11.67 22.64 -11.87
C PRO A 493 -12.70 21.53 -11.97
N ILE A 494 -13.87 21.80 -11.37
CA ILE A 494 -15.09 21.02 -11.60
C ILE A 494 -15.51 21.42 -13.02
N GLY A 495 -15.09 20.64 -14.02
CA GLY A 495 -15.72 20.72 -15.34
C GLY A 495 -17.23 20.55 -15.17
N PRO A 496 -18.06 21.14 -16.05
CA PRO A 496 -19.51 20.98 -15.96
C PRO A 496 -19.82 19.49 -15.81
N GLU A 497 -20.57 19.16 -14.75
CA GLU A 497 -21.15 17.83 -14.62
C GLU A 497 -21.94 17.57 -15.91
N GLU A 498 -21.38 16.75 -16.80
CA GLU A 498 -22.24 16.00 -17.69
C GLU A 498 -23.15 15.22 -16.77
N VAL A 499 -24.40 15.65 -16.70
CA VAL A 499 -25.52 14.94 -16.07
C VAL A 499 -25.64 13.63 -16.82
N VAL A 500 -24.83 12.65 -16.42
CA VAL A 500 -25.02 11.26 -16.79
C VAL A 500 -26.00 10.75 -15.76
N ASP A 501 -27.25 10.65 -16.20
CA ASP A 501 -28.37 10.07 -15.47
C ASP A 501 -27.93 8.88 -14.61
N ALA A 502 -28.24 8.94 -13.32
CA ALA A 502 -27.90 7.90 -12.35
C ALA A 502 -28.54 6.52 -12.67
N ALA A 503 -29.41 6.45 -13.69
CA ALA A 503 -29.97 5.24 -14.26
C ALA A 503 -29.05 4.55 -15.31
N ALA A 504 -28.00 5.21 -15.81
CA ALA A 504 -27.13 4.70 -16.87
C ALA A 504 -25.75 4.20 -16.37
N ILE A 505 -25.54 4.01 -15.06
CA ILE A 505 -24.34 3.34 -14.53
C ILE A 505 -24.56 1.83 -14.52
N GLN A 506 -24.84 1.24 -15.68
CA GLN A 506 -24.31 -0.08 -15.99
C GLN A 506 -22.94 0.15 -16.63
N LYS A 507 -21.89 0.15 -15.80
CA LYS A 507 -20.50 0.08 -16.29
C LYS A 507 -20.36 -1.26 -17.00
N GLU A 508 -20.36 -1.25 -18.33
CA GLU A 508 -20.10 -2.45 -19.13
C GLU A 508 -18.73 -3.03 -18.76
N GLU A 509 -18.78 -4.23 -18.22
CA GLU A 509 -17.63 -5.05 -17.92
C GLU A 509 -17.02 -5.48 -19.26
N LYS A 510 -15.87 -4.89 -19.65
CA LYS A 510 -15.18 -5.27 -20.89
C LYS A 510 -14.95 -6.77 -20.91
N THR A 511 -15.58 -7.44 -21.88
CA THR A 511 -15.46 -8.87 -22.12
C THR A 511 -14.03 -9.23 -22.54
N LYS A 512 -13.72 -10.52 -22.54
CA LYS A 512 -12.44 -11.04 -23.03
C LYS A 512 -12.18 -10.61 -24.49
N ASP A 513 -13.24 -10.60 -25.28
CA ASP A 513 -13.25 -10.24 -26.69
C ASP A 513 -12.92 -8.74 -26.88
N ASP A 514 -13.46 -7.88 -26.01
CA ASP A 514 -13.16 -6.43 -26.01
C ASP A 514 -11.67 -6.16 -25.78
N VAL A 515 -10.99 -7.00 -24.99
CA VAL A 515 -9.55 -6.83 -24.71
C VAL A 515 -8.72 -7.14 -25.95
N VAL A 516 -9.08 -8.18 -26.70
CA VAL A 516 -8.39 -8.60 -27.92
C VAL A 516 -8.60 -7.57 -29.04
N ILE A 517 -9.82 -7.05 -29.19
CA ILE A 517 -10.13 -6.00 -30.17
C ILE A 517 -9.43 -4.68 -29.82
N ASP A 518 -9.43 -4.28 -28.55
CA ASP A 518 -8.71 -3.07 -28.09
C ASP A 518 -7.19 -3.24 -28.24
N ALA A 519 -6.65 -4.46 -28.03
CA ALA A 519 -5.25 -4.78 -28.33
C ALA A 519 -4.90 -4.51 -29.79
N ALA A 520 -5.73 -5.00 -30.72
CA ALA A 520 -5.55 -4.77 -32.15
C ALA A 520 -5.59 -3.27 -32.49
N LYS A 521 -6.59 -2.54 -31.98
CA LYS A 521 -6.75 -1.09 -32.19
C LYS A 521 -5.55 -0.29 -31.70
N LYS A 522 -5.09 -0.55 -30.47
CA LYS A 522 -3.93 0.15 -29.92
C LYS A 522 -2.64 -0.21 -30.65
N THR A 523 -2.49 -1.46 -31.08
CA THR A 523 -1.29 -1.89 -31.81
C THR A 523 -1.20 -1.23 -33.17
N VAL A 524 -2.28 -1.27 -33.95
CA VAL A 524 -2.37 -0.61 -35.26
C VAL A 524 -2.09 0.89 -35.13
N LYS A 525 -2.70 1.55 -34.13
CA LYS A 525 -2.50 2.98 -33.89
C LYS A 525 -1.02 3.33 -33.68
N VAL A 526 -0.32 2.60 -32.80
CA VAL A 526 1.11 2.84 -32.53
C VAL A 526 1.96 2.65 -33.79
N LEU A 527 1.66 1.64 -34.60
CA LEU A 527 2.39 1.39 -35.84
C LEU A 527 2.16 2.48 -36.88
N GLN A 528 0.91 2.90 -37.07
CA GLN A 528 0.55 3.96 -38.00
C GLN A 528 1.13 5.32 -37.59
N GLU A 529 1.12 5.64 -36.29
CA GLU A 529 1.77 6.85 -35.75
C GLU A 529 3.29 6.85 -35.98
N ALA A 530 3.91 5.67 -36.02
CA ALA A 530 5.32 5.49 -36.36
C ALA A 530 5.58 5.40 -37.88
N GLY A 531 4.57 5.61 -38.73
CA GLY A 531 4.69 5.64 -40.19
C GLY A 531 4.64 4.26 -40.86
N TYR A 532 4.32 3.19 -40.13
CA TYR A 532 4.21 1.85 -40.71
C TYR A 532 2.85 1.61 -41.35
N VAL A 533 2.86 0.93 -42.48
CA VAL A 533 1.65 0.35 -43.07
C VAL A 533 1.45 -1.03 -42.45
N CYS A 534 0.28 -1.26 -41.86
CA CYS A 534 -0.06 -2.52 -41.19
C CYS A 534 -1.55 -2.85 -41.27
N ALA A 535 -1.89 -4.12 -41.05
CA ALA A 535 -3.28 -4.59 -40.97
C ALA A 535 -3.44 -5.71 -39.93
N VAL A 536 -4.63 -5.84 -39.36
CA VAL A 536 -4.98 -6.99 -38.52
C VAL A 536 -5.15 -8.22 -39.40
N PHE A 537 -4.60 -9.34 -38.93
CA PHE A 537 -4.52 -10.61 -39.62
C PHE A 537 -5.04 -11.77 -38.75
N GLY A 538 -5.14 -12.96 -39.34
CA GLY A 538 -5.46 -14.20 -38.65
C GLY A 538 -6.85 -14.21 -38.03
N VAL A 539 -6.99 -14.94 -36.92
CA VAL A 539 -8.29 -15.27 -36.31
C VAL A 539 -9.09 -14.04 -35.87
N VAL A 540 -8.41 -12.98 -35.38
CA VAL A 540 -9.08 -11.73 -34.97
C VAL A 540 -9.66 -11.00 -36.20
N ALA A 541 -8.90 -10.94 -37.29
CA ALA A 541 -9.41 -10.37 -38.53
C ALA A 541 -10.55 -11.22 -39.10
N SER A 542 -10.46 -12.55 -39.01
CA SER A 542 -11.51 -13.47 -39.45
C SER A 542 -12.80 -13.29 -38.65
N TYR A 543 -12.71 -13.15 -37.34
CA TYR A 543 -13.85 -12.84 -36.47
C TYR A 543 -14.54 -11.53 -36.88
N LEU A 544 -13.77 -10.45 -37.03
CA LEU A 544 -14.31 -9.14 -37.40
C LEU A 544 -14.91 -9.13 -38.81
N ARG A 545 -14.35 -9.91 -39.73
CA ARG A 545 -14.82 -9.99 -41.11
C ARG A 545 -16.04 -10.89 -41.29
N ALA A 546 -16.10 -12.01 -40.58
CA ALA A 546 -17.23 -12.93 -40.63
C ALA A 546 -18.46 -12.36 -39.90
N ASN A 547 -18.25 -11.47 -38.92
CA ASN A 547 -19.31 -10.87 -38.09
C ASN A 547 -20.22 -11.92 -37.42
N ASP A 548 -19.70 -13.13 -37.19
CA ASP A 548 -20.43 -14.22 -36.54
C ASP A 548 -20.14 -14.24 -35.04
N LYS A 549 -21.14 -13.85 -34.24
CA LYS A 549 -21.07 -13.78 -32.78
C LYS A 549 -20.93 -15.15 -32.11
N LYS A 550 -21.06 -16.26 -32.85
CA LYS A 550 -20.83 -17.62 -32.33
C LYS A 550 -19.35 -17.98 -32.26
N LEU A 551 -18.49 -17.26 -32.98
CA LEU A 551 -17.05 -17.47 -32.98
C LEU A 551 -16.43 -16.98 -31.66
N ARG A 552 -15.44 -17.70 -31.15
CA ARG A 552 -14.70 -17.33 -29.93
C ARG A 552 -13.35 -16.74 -30.27
N LEU A 553 -13.07 -15.53 -29.79
CA LEU A 553 -11.76 -14.91 -29.99
C LEU A 553 -10.67 -15.60 -29.14
N PRO A 554 -9.46 -15.82 -29.71
CA PRO A 554 -8.33 -16.30 -28.96
C PRO A 554 -7.68 -15.18 -28.14
N ASP A 555 -6.83 -15.52 -27.18
CA ASP A 555 -6.04 -14.57 -26.37
C ASP A 555 -4.86 -13.94 -27.14
N VAL A 556 -4.91 -13.92 -28.47
CA VAL A 556 -3.84 -13.41 -29.34
C VAL A 556 -4.42 -12.59 -30.48
N THR A 557 -3.77 -11.47 -30.78
CA THR A 557 -4.01 -10.68 -31.99
C THR A 557 -2.78 -10.73 -32.88
N GLU A 558 -3.00 -10.86 -34.18
CA GLU A 558 -1.95 -10.94 -35.19
C GLU A 558 -2.01 -9.70 -36.07
N ILE A 559 -0.88 -9.01 -36.25
CA ILE A 559 -0.77 -7.81 -37.06
C ILE A 559 0.26 -8.06 -38.16
N VAL A 560 -0.14 -7.92 -39.42
CA VAL A 560 0.80 -7.92 -40.54
C VAL A 560 1.36 -6.52 -40.73
N ILE A 561 2.68 -6.41 -40.87
CA ILE A 561 3.40 -5.16 -41.07
C ILE A 561 4.13 -5.23 -42.41
N PHE A 562 3.89 -4.23 -43.26
CA PHE A 562 4.50 -4.11 -44.57
C PHE A 562 5.79 -3.31 -44.49
N SER A 563 6.87 -3.92 -44.01
CA SER A 563 8.19 -3.28 -43.87
C SER A 563 9.35 -4.27 -44.05
N GLN A 564 10.53 -3.73 -44.39
CA GLN A 564 11.81 -4.45 -44.38
C GLN A 564 12.50 -4.41 -43.00
N ASP A 565 11.97 -3.63 -42.06
CA ASP A 565 12.56 -3.47 -40.74
C ASP A 565 12.52 -4.78 -39.94
N ASP A 566 13.45 -4.92 -39.00
CA ASP A 566 13.48 -6.09 -38.13
C ASP A 566 12.40 -6.02 -37.03
N ILE A 567 11.98 -7.21 -36.56
CA ILE A 567 11.01 -7.36 -35.47
C ILE A 567 11.44 -6.62 -34.19
N LYS A 568 12.76 -6.44 -33.98
CA LYS A 568 13.30 -5.74 -32.81
C LYS A 568 13.00 -4.24 -32.87
N THR A 569 13.06 -3.66 -34.06
CA THR A 569 12.75 -2.25 -34.33
C THR A 569 11.27 -2.01 -34.09
N ILE A 570 10.41 -2.90 -34.57
CA ILE A 570 8.97 -2.88 -34.28
C ILE A 570 8.73 -2.95 -32.77
N HIS A 571 9.36 -3.88 -32.06
CA HIS A 571 9.19 -4.02 -30.61
C HIS A 571 9.62 -2.76 -29.83
N ARG A 572 10.62 -2.01 -30.31
CA ARG A 572 11.08 -0.77 -29.67
C ARG A 572 10.01 0.32 -29.64
N LEU A 573 9.13 0.36 -30.63
CA LEU A 573 8.02 1.34 -30.69
C LEU A 573 7.08 1.22 -29.48
N PHE A 574 6.96 0.01 -28.94
CA PHE A 574 6.05 -0.28 -27.83
C PHE A 574 6.69 -0.14 -26.45
N LEU A 575 8.01 0.05 -26.35
CA LEU A 575 8.72 0.10 -25.05
C LEU A 575 8.29 1.28 -24.17
N ASN A 576 7.84 2.37 -24.79
CA ASN A 576 7.37 3.56 -24.09
C ASN A 576 5.86 3.54 -23.82
N ASN A 577 5.14 2.55 -24.34
CA ASN A 577 3.68 2.46 -24.16
C ASN A 577 3.35 1.53 -22.98
N PRO A 578 2.80 2.04 -21.87
CA PRO A 578 2.60 1.27 -20.64
C PRO A 578 1.52 0.17 -20.75
N LEU A 579 0.73 0.16 -21.83
CA LEU A 579 -0.22 -0.91 -22.13
C LEU A 579 0.46 -2.15 -22.70
N PHE A 580 1.68 -1.99 -23.23
CA PHE A 580 2.45 -3.06 -23.84
C PHE A 580 3.62 -3.45 -22.95
N HIS A 581 3.91 -4.74 -22.91
CA HIS A 581 5.10 -5.25 -22.22
C HIS A 581 5.63 -6.47 -22.95
N THR A 582 6.94 -6.66 -22.85
CA THR A 582 7.61 -7.78 -23.49
C THR A 582 7.91 -8.86 -22.46
N LEU A 583 7.40 -10.06 -22.68
CA LEU A 583 7.73 -11.24 -21.88
C LEU A 583 8.70 -12.13 -22.66
N LYS A 584 9.80 -12.54 -22.02
CA LYS A 584 10.75 -13.48 -22.62
C LYS A 584 10.23 -14.91 -22.39
N LEU A 585 9.61 -15.50 -23.41
CA LEU A 585 9.08 -16.86 -23.36
C LEU A 585 10.07 -17.84 -23.99
N LYS A 586 10.18 -19.04 -23.40
CA LYS A 586 11.04 -20.12 -23.92
C LYS A 586 10.42 -20.62 -25.23
N VAL A 587 11.20 -20.63 -26.30
CA VAL A 587 10.74 -21.17 -27.59
C VAL A 587 10.58 -22.69 -27.44
N PRO A 588 9.44 -23.29 -27.81
CA PRO A 588 9.26 -24.74 -27.79
C PRO A 588 10.41 -25.43 -28.55
N GLY A 589 11.07 -26.40 -27.92
CA GLY A 589 12.21 -27.11 -28.51
C GLY A 589 13.54 -26.36 -28.53
N SER A 590 13.66 -25.19 -27.88
CA SER A 590 14.91 -24.41 -27.81
C SER A 590 15.15 -23.83 -26.42
N ASP A 591 16.42 -23.67 -26.04
CA ASP A 591 16.81 -22.94 -24.82
C ASP A 591 16.80 -21.41 -24.99
N THR A 592 16.53 -20.94 -26.20
CA THR A 592 16.40 -19.51 -26.47
C THR A 592 15.07 -18.96 -25.96
N LYS A 593 15.12 -17.79 -25.32
CA LYS A 593 13.93 -17.04 -24.90
C LYS A 593 13.67 -15.91 -25.89
N SER A 594 12.53 -15.95 -26.57
CA SER A 594 12.13 -14.90 -27.51
C SER A 594 11.27 -13.84 -26.81
N PRO A 595 11.49 -12.54 -27.06
CA PRO A 595 10.59 -11.48 -26.59
C PRO A 595 9.23 -11.58 -27.28
N ILE A 596 8.16 -11.71 -26.51
CA ILE A 596 6.77 -11.72 -26.98
C ILE A 596 6.04 -10.51 -26.42
N LEU A 597 5.45 -9.70 -27.31
CA LEU A 597 4.71 -8.51 -26.94
C LEU A 597 3.33 -8.90 -26.39
N HIS A 598 2.95 -8.31 -25.26
CA HIS A 598 1.67 -8.51 -24.62
C HIS A 598 0.99 -7.18 -24.38
N TYR A 599 -0.27 -7.11 -24.73
CA TYR A 599 -1.17 -6.01 -24.44
C TYR A 599 -1.96 -6.30 -23.17
N ARG A 600 -2.12 -5.28 -22.32
CA ARG A 600 -2.78 -5.37 -21.02
C ARG A 600 -3.79 -4.25 -20.81
N ILE A 601 -5.04 -4.62 -20.52
CA ILE A 601 -6.04 -3.72 -19.94
C ILE A 601 -6.20 -4.05 -18.46
N ARG A 602 -6.19 -3.03 -17.60
CA ARG A 602 -6.64 -3.22 -16.22
C ARG A 602 -8.16 -3.19 -16.20
N GLY A 603 -8.78 -4.37 -16.06
CA GLY A 603 -10.17 -4.46 -15.65
C GLY A 603 -10.38 -3.79 -14.29
N ARG A 604 -11.36 -2.89 -14.19
CA ARG A 604 -11.84 -2.37 -12.90
C ARG A 604 -12.76 -3.42 -12.27
N MET A 605 -12.21 -4.38 -11.53
CA MET A 605 -13.02 -5.16 -10.58
C MET A 605 -12.80 -4.63 -9.16
N ARG A 606 -13.88 -4.17 -8.52
CA ARG A 606 -13.94 -4.04 -7.07
C ARG A 606 -13.98 -5.44 -6.47
N GLY A 607 -13.04 -5.75 -5.59
CA GLY A 607 -13.26 -6.75 -4.54
C GLY A 607 -13.58 -8.19 -4.97
N ALA A 608 -12.92 -8.77 -5.96
CA ALA A 608 -12.75 -10.22 -6.13
C ALA A 608 -11.65 -10.46 -7.16
N ARG A 609 -10.96 -11.61 -7.11
CA ARG A 609 -9.78 -11.99 -7.94
C ARG A 609 -9.65 -11.19 -9.26
N LYS A 610 -8.59 -10.36 -9.36
CA LYS A 610 -8.17 -9.70 -10.61
C LYS A 610 -7.83 -10.78 -11.65
N ASN A 611 -8.78 -11.19 -12.49
CA ASN A 611 -8.46 -11.93 -13.71
C ASN A 611 -7.66 -10.98 -14.61
N ARG A 612 -6.38 -11.30 -14.81
CA ARG A 612 -5.51 -10.56 -15.73
C ARG A 612 -5.91 -10.97 -17.14
N THR A 613 -6.71 -10.18 -17.82
CA THR A 613 -6.90 -10.33 -19.26
C THR A 613 -5.66 -9.80 -19.97
N LEU A 614 -4.88 -10.72 -20.53
CA LEU A 614 -3.67 -10.46 -21.31
C LEU A 614 -3.96 -10.91 -22.73
N CYS A 615 -3.66 -10.05 -23.71
CA CYS A 615 -3.70 -10.43 -25.11
C CYS A 615 -2.26 -10.44 -25.64
N GLN A 616 -1.84 -11.56 -26.21
CA GLN A 616 -0.57 -11.65 -26.91
C GLN A 616 -0.68 -10.89 -28.25
N VAL A 617 0.36 -10.16 -28.62
CA VAL A 617 0.44 -9.46 -29.90
C VAL A 617 1.54 -10.12 -30.73
N HIS A 618 1.16 -10.68 -31.87
CA HIS A 618 2.06 -11.33 -32.80
C HIS A 618 2.19 -10.49 -34.07
N PHE A 619 3.41 -10.34 -34.58
CA PHE A 619 3.67 -9.59 -35.80
C PHE A 619 4.10 -10.52 -36.93
N VAL A 620 3.51 -10.31 -38.10
CA VAL A 620 3.89 -10.96 -39.34
C VAL A 620 4.54 -9.91 -40.23
N MET A 621 5.84 -10.05 -40.50
CA MET A 621 6.57 -9.11 -41.35
C MET A 621 6.48 -9.58 -42.81
N THR A 622 6.09 -8.71 -43.73
CA THR A 622 6.06 -9.00 -45.17
C THR A 622 6.44 -7.77 -45.99
N GLN A 623 6.93 -7.98 -47.21
CA GLN A 623 7.19 -6.90 -48.18
C GLN A 623 6.06 -6.79 -49.22
N GLU A 624 5.23 -7.82 -49.35
CA GLU A 624 4.13 -7.84 -50.31
C GLU A 624 3.00 -6.96 -49.80
N LYS A 625 2.78 -5.82 -50.45
CA LYS A 625 1.64 -4.95 -50.13
C LYS A 625 0.35 -5.64 -50.53
N ILE A 626 -0.53 -5.81 -49.55
CA ILE A 626 -1.87 -6.35 -49.77
C ILE A 626 -2.87 -5.21 -49.62
N SER A 627 -3.87 -5.15 -50.51
CA SER A 627 -4.97 -4.18 -50.39
C SER A 627 -5.72 -4.42 -49.08
N CYS A 628 -5.72 -3.46 -48.16
CA CYS A 628 -6.42 -3.59 -46.89
C CYS A 628 -7.77 -2.86 -46.94
N ARG A 629 -8.79 -3.41 -46.28
CA ARG A 629 -10.10 -2.74 -46.12
C ARG A 629 -10.25 -2.26 -44.68
N ILE A 630 -10.75 -1.05 -44.49
CA ILE A 630 -10.99 -0.51 -43.16
C ILE A 630 -12.38 -0.97 -42.70
N THR A 631 -12.44 -1.64 -41.55
CA THR A 631 -13.67 -2.08 -40.87
C THR A 631 -13.54 -1.70 -39.40
N ASP A 632 -14.54 -1.02 -38.83
CA ASP A 632 -14.53 -0.52 -37.44
C ASP A 632 -13.26 0.25 -37.03
N GLY A 633 -12.73 1.03 -37.97
CA GLY A 633 -11.50 1.81 -37.78
C GLY A 633 -10.21 0.98 -37.79
N LEU A 634 -10.28 -0.31 -38.11
CA LEU A 634 -9.14 -1.21 -38.25
C LEU A 634 -8.87 -1.56 -39.72
N PRO A 635 -7.63 -1.43 -40.21
CA PRO A 635 -7.23 -2.02 -41.48
C PRO A 635 -7.19 -3.54 -41.34
N LEU A 636 -8.01 -4.25 -42.11
CA LEU A 636 -8.09 -5.71 -42.13
C LEU A 636 -7.58 -6.25 -43.47
N VAL A 637 -6.90 -7.40 -43.40
CA VAL A 637 -6.50 -8.17 -44.59
C VAL A 637 -7.73 -8.60 -45.40
N PRO A 638 -7.64 -8.77 -46.74
CA PRO A 638 -8.72 -9.29 -47.57
C PRO A 638 -9.26 -10.62 -47.08
N LEU A 639 -10.57 -10.80 -47.20
CA LEU A 639 -11.26 -12.05 -46.89
C LEU A 639 -10.62 -13.26 -47.60
N SER A 640 -10.16 -13.09 -48.84
CA SER A 640 -9.52 -14.16 -49.61
C SER A 640 -8.22 -14.64 -48.96
N LYS A 641 -7.40 -13.71 -48.48
CA LYS A 641 -6.17 -14.07 -47.80
C LYS A 641 -6.44 -14.67 -46.42
N LEU A 642 -7.50 -14.23 -45.72
CA LEU A 642 -7.91 -14.82 -44.45
C LEU A 642 -8.45 -16.25 -44.63
N LEU A 643 -9.30 -16.49 -45.63
CA LEU A 643 -9.85 -17.81 -45.89
C LEU A 643 -8.77 -18.82 -46.27
N ASP A 644 -7.78 -18.42 -47.09
CA ASP A 644 -6.61 -19.26 -47.41
C ASP A 644 -5.76 -19.58 -46.16
N ASP A 645 -5.46 -18.58 -45.32
CA ASP A 645 -4.65 -18.78 -44.11
C ASP A 645 -5.35 -19.66 -43.06
N VAL A 646 -6.63 -19.41 -42.80
CA VAL A 646 -7.41 -20.19 -41.84
C VAL A 646 -7.63 -21.62 -42.35
N LEU A 647 -7.88 -21.81 -43.64
CA LEU A 647 -7.99 -23.14 -44.25
C LEU A 647 -6.66 -23.92 -44.16
N GLN A 648 -5.53 -23.24 -44.36
CA GLN A 648 -4.21 -23.85 -44.17
C GLN A 648 -4.01 -24.29 -42.72
N ARG A 649 -4.30 -23.42 -41.74
CA ARG A 649 -4.17 -23.79 -40.32
C ARG A 649 -5.10 -24.94 -39.94
N TRP A 650 -6.34 -24.92 -40.41
CA TRP A 650 -7.27 -26.03 -40.23
C TRP A 650 -6.67 -27.34 -40.74
N TYR A 651 -6.14 -27.33 -41.97
CA TYR A 651 -5.55 -28.51 -42.60
C TYR A 651 -4.37 -29.06 -41.80
N ASP A 652 -3.47 -28.19 -41.33
CA ASP A 652 -2.32 -28.58 -40.52
C ASP A 652 -2.75 -29.21 -39.19
N TYR A 653 -3.76 -28.63 -38.52
CA TYR A 653 -4.30 -29.19 -37.27
C TYR A 653 -5.11 -30.48 -37.48
N ALA A 654 -5.82 -30.60 -38.60
CA ALA A 654 -6.55 -31.81 -38.96
C ALA A 654 -5.59 -32.98 -39.22
N LEU A 655 -4.47 -32.74 -39.92
CA LEU A 655 -3.42 -33.74 -40.12
C LEU A 655 -2.72 -34.14 -38.81
N ALA A 656 -2.66 -33.22 -37.86
CA ALA A 656 -2.10 -33.46 -36.53
C ALA A 656 -3.11 -34.05 -35.53
N GLU A 657 -4.34 -34.35 -35.96
CA GLU A 657 -5.44 -34.86 -35.12
C GLU A 657 -5.67 -33.99 -33.87
N SER A 658 -5.52 -32.67 -34.01
CA SER A 658 -5.62 -31.73 -32.90
C SER A 658 -7.07 -31.27 -32.67
N GLU A 659 -7.47 -31.12 -31.42
CA GLU A 659 -8.74 -30.48 -31.02
C GLU A 659 -8.87 -29.04 -31.54
N GLU A 660 -7.76 -28.39 -31.91
CA GLU A 660 -7.79 -27.06 -32.52
C GLU A 660 -8.34 -27.05 -33.95
N ALA A 661 -8.41 -28.21 -34.62
CA ALA A 661 -8.98 -28.34 -35.95
C ALA A 661 -10.45 -27.90 -35.99
N ASP A 662 -11.27 -28.32 -35.02
CA ASP A 662 -12.69 -27.95 -34.96
C ASP A 662 -12.89 -26.44 -34.81
N ARG A 663 -12.02 -25.78 -34.02
CA ARG A 663 -12.04 -24.33 -33.87
C ARG A 663 -11.78 -23.64 -35.21
N TYR A 664 -10.72 -24.04 -35.92
CA TYR A 664 -10.40 -23.44 -37.21
C TYR A 664 -11.45 -23.80 -38.29
N ALA A 665 -12.10 -24.97 -38.21
CA ALA A 665 -13.20 -25.33 -39.09
C ALA A 665 -14.38 -24.34 -38.99
N ALA A 666 -14.77 -23.96 -37.78
CA ALA A 666 -15.80 -22.95 -37.56
C ALA A 666 -15.44 -21.60 -38.20
N TYR A 667 -14.17 -21.18 -38.11
CA TYR A 667 -13.70 -19.97 -38.79
C TYR A 667 -13.71 -20.09 -40.32
N VAL A 668 -13.35 -21.25 -40.88
CA VAL A 668 -13.46 -21.50 -42.33
C VAL A 668 -14.92 -21.37 -42.78
N GLN A 669 -15.85 -22.01 -42.08
CA GLN A 669 -17.28 -21.96 -42.41
C GLN A 669 -17.84 -20.53 -42.35
N ALA A 670 -17.53 -19.79 -41.30
CA ALA A 670 -18.01 -18.43 -41.11
C ALA A 670 -17.44 -17.46 -42.17
N LEU A 671 -16.14 -17.59 -42.49
CA LEU A 671 -15.53 -16.82 -43.57
C LEU A 671 -16.14 -17.19 -44.92
N LEU A 672 -16.35 -18.49 -45.19
CA LEU A 672 -16.94 -18.95 -46.45
C LEU A 672 -18.35 -18.39 -46.65
N SER A 673 -19.16 -18.30 -45.59
CA SER A 673 -20.46 -17.64 -45.61
C SER A 673 -20.33 -16.15 -45.93
N ALA A 674 -19.47 -15.42 -45.21
CA ALA A 674 -19.26 -13.98 -45.44
C ALA A 674 -18.73 -13.66 -46.85
N VAL A 675 -17.90 -14.55 -47.41
CA VAL A 675 -17.37 -14.44 -48.76
C VAL A 675 -18.47 -14.63 -49.81
N ASN A 676 -19.39 -15.55 -49.60
CA ASN A 676 -20.52 -15.79 -50.51
C ASN A 676 -21.60 -14.69 -50.44
N GLU A 677 -21.61 -13.90 -49.37
CA GLU A 677 -22.47 -12.72 -49.22
C GLU A 677 -21.87 -11.45 -49.86
N GLU A 678 -20.54 -11.37 -50.03
CA GLU A 678 -19.89 -10.31 -50.81
C GLU A 678 -19.99 -10.59 -52.32
N ASP A 679 -20.11 -9.54 -53.15
CA ASP A 679 -20.23 -9.65 -54.61
C ASP A 679 -19.16 -10.59 -55.20
N SER A 680 -19.61 -11.73 -55.71
CA SER A 680 -18.80 -12.86 -56.19
C SER A 680 -17.83 -12.49 -57.33
N SER A 681 -18.07 -11.36 -58.01
CA SER A 681 -17.21 -10.82 -59.06
C SER A 681 -15.83 -10.35 -58.57
N ALA A 682 -15.65 -10.08 -57.28
CA ALA A 682 -14.36 -9.70 -56.69
C ALA A 682 -13.40 -10.90 -56.49
N TRP A 683 -13.92 -12.12 -56.60
CA TRP A 683 -13.20 -13.36 -56.26
C TRP A 683 -12.69 -14.14 -57.46
N THR A 684 -13.20 -13.84 -58.65
CA THR A 684 -12.86 -14.52 -59.91
C THR A 684 -11.44 -14.23 -60.44
N GLY A 685 -10.62 -13.45 -59.71
CA GLY A 685 -9.26 -13.07 -60.10
C GLY A 685 -8.16 -13.35 -59.07
N THR A 686 -8.48 -13.83 -57.86
CA THR A 686 -7.46 -14.19 -56.87
C THR A 686 -6.91 -15.59 -57.17
N SER A 687 -5.58 -15.76 -57.10
CA SER A 687 -4.82 -16.96 -57.52
C SER A 687 -5.06 -18.22 -56.67
N TRP A 688 -6.32 -18.67 -56.59
CA TRP A 688 -6.80 -19.84 -55.85
C TRP A 688 -6.69 -21.15 -56.65
N ASN A 689 -5.70 -21.24 -57.54
CA ASN A 689 -5.54 -22.34 -58.49
C ASN A 689 -4.38 -23.30 -58.15
N GLY A 690 -3.81 -23.21 -56.95
CA GLY A 690 -2.74 -24.10 -56.52
C GLY A 690 -3.24 -25.52 -56.23
N GLN A 691 -2.52 -26.54 -56.67
CA GLN A 691 -2.84 -27.95 -56.40
C GLN A 691 -2.99 -28.22 -54.89
N SER A 692 -2.16 -27.60 -54.06
CA SER A 692 -2.23 -27.72 -52.59
C SER A 692 -3.54 -27.18 -52.01
N GLN A 693 -4.09 -26.08 -52.56
CA GLN A 693 -5.36 -25.52 -52.09
C GLN A 693 -6.54 -26.43 -52.46
N ARG A 694 -6.54 -26.99 -53.68
CA ARG A 694 -7.57 -27.96 -54.10
C ARG A 694 -7.60 -29.18 -53.17
N THR A 695 -6.45 -29.67 -52.76
CA THR A 695 -6.37 -30.78 -51.77
C THR A 695 -6.99 -30.39 -50.43
N ARG A 696 -6.70 -29.19 -49.91
CA ARG A 696 -7.26 -28.71 -48.64
C ARG A 696 -8.77 -28.57 -48.71
N VAL A 697 -9.29 -27.95 -49.77
CA VAL A 697 -10.74 -27.76 -49.99
C VAL A 697 -11.45 -29.10 -50.12
N ARG A 698 -10.91 -30.06 -50.89
CA ARG A 698 -11.47 -31.40 -51.01
C ARG A 698 -11.52 -32.13 -49.67
N LEU A 699 -10.44 -32.07 -48.89
CA LEU A 699 -10.43 -32.68 -47.55
C LEU A 699 -11.47 -32.01 -46.64
N PHE A 700 -11.54 -30.67 -46.66
CA PHE A 700 -12.51 -29.90 -45.86
C PHE A 700 -13.94 -30.32 -46.19
N CYS A 701 -14.29 -30.36 -47.47
CA CYS A 701 -15.62 -30.76 -47.94
C CYS A 701 -15.94 -32.24 -47.76
N SER A 702 -14.95 -33.11 -47.55
CA SER A 702 -15.20 -34.49 -47.18
C SER A 702 -15.65 -34.62 -45.71
N MET A 703 -15.20 -33.71 -44.85
CA MET A 703 -15.57 -33.64 -43.44
C MET A 703 -16.80 -32.76 -43.19
N PHE A 704 -16.99 -31.72 -44.00
CA PHE A 704 -18.07 -30.73 -43.91
C PHE A 704 -18.83 -30.65 -45.24
N ALA A 705 -19.70 -31.63 -45.48
CA ALA A 705 -20.39 -31.80 -46.76
C ALA A 705 -21.33 -30.64 -47.11
N ASP A 706 -21.86 -29.96 -46.10
CA ASP A 706 -22.71 -28.77 -46.19
C ASP A 706 -21.98 -27.56 -46.81
N CYS A 707 -20.65 -27.52 -46.76
CA CYS A 707 -19.86 -26.42 -47.31
C CYS A 707 -19.60 -26.55 -48.82
N LYS A 708 -19.91 -27.69 -49.45
CA LYS A 708 -19.57 -27.97 -50.86
C LYS A 708 -20.11 -26.93 -51.83
N ASP A 709 -21.39 -26.57 -51.69
CA ASP A 709 -22.04 -25.61 -52.59
C ASP A 709 -21.43 -24.21 -52.45
N ALA A 710 -21.08 -23.82 -51.23
CA ALA A 710 -20.48 -22.52 -50.93
C ALA A 710 -19.06 -22.41 -51.50
N TRP A 711 -18.29 -23.50 -51.51
CA TRP A 711 -17.00 -23.56 -52.21
C TRP A 711 -17.16 -23.62 -53.75
N GLY A 712 -18.19 -24.33 -54.24
CA GLY A 712 -18.52 -24.40 -55.66
C GLY A 712 -18.81 -23.03 -56.28
N ARG A 713 -19.51 -22.16 -55.55
CA ARG A 713 -19.77 -20.76 -55.94
C ARG A 713 -18.50 -19.91 -56.08
N LEU A 714 -17.42 -20.27 -55.40
CA LEU A 714 -16.11 -19.64 -55.52
C LEU A 714 -15.26 -20.22 -56.65
N GLY A 715 -15.82 -21.12 -57.47
CA GLY A 715 -15.14 -21.71 -58.63
C GLY A 715 -14.30 -22.94 -58.31
N HIS A 716 -14.45 -23.55 -57.14
CA HIS A 716 -13.81 -24.81 -56.80
C HIS A 716 -14.69 -25.99 -57.20
N ASP A 717 -14.30 -26.71 -58.26
CA ASP A 717 -14.96 -27.96 -58.65
C ASP A 717 -14.52 -29.09 -57.70
N ILE A 718 -15.44 -29.50 -56.82
CA ILE A 718 -15.25 -30.54 -55.80
C ILE A 718 -15.96 -31.81 -56.28
N MET A 719 -15.57 -32.29 -57.45
CA MET A 719 -15.77 -33.69 -57.84
C MET A 719 -14.64 -34.57 -57.33
#